data_AF-A0AAU2KER0-F1
#
_entry.id   AF-A0AAU2KER0-F1
#
_cell.length_a   1.000
_cell.length_b   1.000
_cell.length_c   1.000
_cell.angle_alpha   90.00
_cell.angle_beta   90.00
_cell.angle_gamma   90.00
#
_symmetry.space_group_name_H-M   'P 1'
#
loop_
_entity.id
_entity.type
_entity.pdbx_description
1 polymer ?
#
loop_
_entity_poly.entity_id
_entity_poly.type
_entity_poly.pdbx_seq_one_letter_code
_entity_poly.pdbx_strand_id
1 'polypeptide(L)'
;MSVHPGIVEDLSASVRDLYADAEQRLLGIVARQLADGFEAPGWATNKLRDVQALRRGAQGVVDALAEATRLEVFDAVAEAYNVGARSGLAELGALHDADLRRIAETTPNTRAVDRLAAETLNLVTATHRGILRGVEDGYRQVIAEVSATPLLGIDTRRQATQSAMDRFADRGLRTFVDRGGRAWQMTSYAEMAVRTATGRAAVEAHGDKLRAAGLDLVIVSNAPHECPLCKPFEGKVLSLAGPGGARTVEVKHAVEDGHTVQVHIAGSLDEARQRGFQHPNCRHSVAAYLPGVTRPAAEAFEDPDGYEATQRQRAIERGIRKYKNRAAAATSPEARRAAEAKVRQWQAKQRGHLAEHPELIRRREREQPGAGNLPSTAPRPPQDAFEAARVRSGDDRTLPEMTDEQLGAAIRPGVLDQRDLDRIRGEAERRDEQVLLDRIRPNGKLADNLAEFSDDELAAVTVHLGDDDMLRIMGEMDRRDIDAAMPGIRRDLVGMSERDLATRARNVPEDRAAIGAEIHRRAALEFLLPAGNLAVDLSPFSDDLLVWGVRYASPADAARIAAEIDRRYPAPPPPAPAGARVADTLATRAALDEAMQPVRLDDPPPADPDEWGAYGRDLEKGPDGTERMSAVERWAYERELEARAAREAYSREEIHEMYREHVYLQVLAAEDYTRGFMLNRKARAAGVDPFSLFSGPAHIAYARASEDLIRFWEEVSPRVTLTEFTEQVTGARTAAGDTARAAREDQRNKF
;
A
#
# COMPACT_ATOMS: atom_id res chain seq x y z
N MET A 1 25.84 -6.92 2.57
CA MET A 1 26.58 -5.64 2.48
C MET A 1 26.30 -4.89 3.78
N SER A 2 27.34 -4.38 4.45
CA SER A 2 27.21 -3.72 5.76
C SER A 2 26.37 -2.45 5.68
N VAL A 3 25.58 -2.16 6.72
CA VAL A 3 24.85 -0.88 6.82
C VAL A 3 25.81 0.24 7.15
N HIS A 4 26.26 0.94 6.12
CA HIS A 4 27.13 2.11 6.26
C HIS A 4 26.31 3.40 6.22
N PRO A 5 26.45 4.33 7.19
CA PRO A 5 25.70 5.59 7.23
C PRO A 5 25.79 6.46 5.96
N GLY A 6 26.81 6.23 5.12
CA GLY A 6 26.93 6.88 3.80
C GLY A 6 25.89 6.42 2.77
N ILE A 7 25.28 5.25 2.89
CA ILE A 7 24.25 4.77 1.94
C ILE A 7 22.91 5.51 2.13
N VAL A 8 22.69 6.06 3.32
CA VAL A 8 21.50 6.83 3.72
C VAL A 8 21.81 8.31 3.97
N GLU A 9 23.04 8.74 3.69
CA GLU A 9 23.49 10.13 3.91
C GLU A 9 22.67 11.12 3.08
N ASP A 10 22.38 10.75 1.83
CA ASP A 10 21.66 11.59 0.88
C ASP A 10 20.17 11.74 1.23
N LEU A 11 19.60 10.84 2.05
CA LEU A 11 18.21 10.95 2.51
C LEU A 11 17.97 12.19 3.39
N SER A 12 19.02 12.76 3.97
CA SER A 12 18.94 14.03 4.71
C SER A 12 18.95 15.27 3.81
N ALA A 13 19.23 15.12 2.52
CA ALA A 13 19.40 16.23 1.59
C ALA A 13 18.09 17.03 1.39
N SER A 14 16.96 16.35 1.22
CA SER A 14 15.66 17.02 1.04
C SER A 14 15.30 17.90 2.23
N VAL A 15 15.47 17.38 3.46
CA VAL A 15 15.21 18.18 4.67
C VAL A 15 16.19 19.35 4.74
N ARG A 16 17.49 19.13 4.53
CA ARG A 16 18.49 20.22 4.49
C ARG A 16 18.07 21.33 3.52
N ASP A 17 17.59 20.98 2.33
CA ASP A 17 17.21 21.91 1.29
C ASP A 17 15.94 22.71 1.67
N LEU A 18 14.98 22.10 2.38
CA LEU A 18 13.84 22.81 2.98
C LEU A 18 14.28 23.89 3.97
N TYR A 19 15.22 23.57 4.87
CA TYR A 19 15.75 24.56 5.82
C TYR A 19 16.55 25.66 5.10
N ALA A 20 17.22 25.33 4.00
CA ALA A 20 17.98 26.29 3.21
C ALA A 20 17.04 27.29 2.50
N ASP A 21 15.96 26.80 1.88
CA ASP A 21 14.93 27.65 1.28
C ASP A 21 14.26 28.53 2.34
N ALA A 22 13.91 27.97 3.50
CA ALA A 22 13.35 28.73 4.60
C ALA A 22 14.30 29.83 5.11
N GLU A 23 15.59 29.51 5.30
CA GLU A 23 16.62 30.48 5.67
C GLU A 23 16.67 31.63 4.66
N GLN A 24 16.72 31.32 3.35
CA GLN A 24 16.75 32.33 2.30
C GLN A 24 15.50 33.20 2.28
N ARG A 25 14.30 32.62 2.43
CA ARG A 25 13.04 33.38 2.48
C ARG A 25 13.01 34.31 3.69
N LEU A 26 13.42 33.85 4.86
CA LEU A 26 13.49 34.65 6.08
C LEU A 26 14.49 35.81 5.95
N LEU A 27 15.69 35.53 5.43
CA LEU A 27 16.69 36.56 5.14
C LEU A 27 16.17 37.57 4.11
N GLY A 28 15.47 37.11 3.06
CA GLY A 28 14.87 37.98 2.05
C GLY A 28 13.75 38.87 2.61
N ILE A 29 12.92 38.36 3.52
CA ILE A 29 11.91 39.15 4.24
C ILE A 29 12.58 40.24 5.07
N VAL A 30 13.63 39.90 5.84
CA VAL A 30 14.41 40.86 6.62
C VAL A 30 15.05 41.92 5.73
N ALA A 31 15.71 41.52 4.65
CA ALA A 31 16.40 42.43 3.74
C ALA A 31 15.45 43.41 3.05
N ARG A 32 14.31 42.94 2.52
CA ARG A 32 13.27 43.81 1.95
C ARG A 32 12.77 44.81 2.99
N GLN A 33 12.46 44.34 4.19
CA GLN A 33 11.97 45.21 5.25
C GLN A 33 12.99 46.23 5.74
N LEU A 34 14.29 45.96 5.61
CA LEU A 34 15.34 46.92 5.95
C LEU A 34 15.59 47.93 4.81
N ALA A 35 15.47 47.50 3.55
CA ALA A 35 15.73 48.33 2.37
C ALA A 35 14.65 49.40 2.13
N ASP A 36 13.39 49.12 2.48
CA ASP A 36 12.28 50.05 2.25
C ASP A 36 12.45 51.36 3.03
N GLY A 37 12.48 52.50 2.32
CA GLY A 37 12.56 53.84 2.92
C GLY A 37 13.88 54.15 3.62
N PHE A 38 14.97 53.46 3.26
CA PHE A 38 16.26 53.49 3.96
C PHE A 38 16.90 54.88 4.16
N GLU A 39 16.63 55.84 3.27
CA GLU A 39 17.17 57.20 3.34
C GLU A 39 16.24 58.20 4.08
N ALA A 40 15.03 57.77 4.46
CA ALA A 40 14.02 58.66 5.03
C ALA A 40 14.31 59.05 6.51
N PRO A 41 14.01 60.31 6.92
CA PRO A 41 14.01 60.69 8.33
C PRO A 41 13.07 59.80 9.16
N GLY A 42 13.49 59.41 10.36
CA GLY A 42 12.68 58.53 11.23
C GLY A 42 12.63 57.06 10.80
N TRP A 43 13.49 56.62 9.87
CA TRP A 43 13.58 55.22 9.39
C TRP A 43 13.54 54.19 10.53
N ALA A 44 14.37 54.35 11.56
CA ALA A 44 14.45 53.42 12.68
C ALA A 44 13.10 53.26 13.40
N THR A 45 12.39 54.36 13.64
CA THR A 45 11.09 54.37 14.31
C THR A 45 10.02 53.70 13.45
N ASN A 46 10.05 53.91 12.14
CA ASN A 46 9.14 53.24 11.20
C ASN A 46 9.41 51.73 11.14
N LYS A 47 10.68 51.30 11.08
CA LYS A 47 11.05 49.89 11.07
C LYS A 47 10.71 49.15 12.37
N LEU A 48 10.80 49.83 13.51
CA LEU A 48 10.33 49.26 14.78
C LEU A 48 8.80 49.06 14.81
N ARG A 49 8.03 49.88 14.09
CA ARG A 49 6.56 49.67 13.93
C ARG A 49 6.25 48.50 12.99
N ASP A 50 7.11 48.22 12.01
CA ASP A 50 6.95 47.15 11.02
C ASP A 50 7.28 45.74 11.55
N VAL A 51 7.78 45.61 12.78
CA VAL A 51 8.15 44.31 13.40
C VAL A 51 7.01 43.30 13.38
N GLN A 52 5.76 43.74 13.51
CA GLN A 52 4.59 42.86 13.43
C GLN A 52 4.38 42.27 12.03
N ALA A 53 4.66 43.05 10.97
CA ALA A 53 4.60 42.54 9.60
C ALA A 53 5.73 41.55 9.32
N LEU A 54 6.95 41.84 9.81
CA LEU A 54 8.08 40.91 9.77
C LEU A 54 7.72 39.58 10.44
N ARG A 55 7.17 39.63 11.66
CA ARG A 55 6.79 38.44 12.43
C ARG A 55 5.75 37.59 11.69
N ARG A 56 4.70 38.20 11.13
CA ARG A 56 3.69 37.48 10.34
C ARG A 56 4.29 36.80 9.10
N GLY A 57 5.16 37.51 8.37
CA GLY A 57 5.85 36.93 7.22
C GLY A 57 6.77 35.77 7.60
N ALA A 58 7.52 35.92 8.70
CA ALA A 58 8.39 34.87 9.21
C ALA A 58 7.61 33.65 9.72
N GLN A 59 6.47 33.86 10.39
CA GLN A 59 5.58 32.80 10.85
C GLN A 59 5.09 31.94 9.69
N GLY A 60 4.61 32.55 8.60
CA GLY A 60 4.15 31.80 7.43
C GLY A 60 5.24 30.92 6.79
N VAL A 61 6.50 31.37 6.81
CA VAL A 61 7.64 30.55 6.34
C VAL A 61 7.92 29.38 7.29
N VAL A 62 7.88 29.61 8.61
CA VAL A 62 8.12 28.57 9.61
C VAL A 62 7.00 27.52 9.63
N ASP A 63 5.74 27.93 9.45
CA ASP A 63 4.61 27.00 9.39
C ASP A 63 4.70 26.10 8.14
N ALA A 64 5.01 26.69 6.99
CA ALA A 64 5.25 25.94 5.75
C ALA A 64 6.44 24.97 5.89
N LEU A 65 7.52 25.41 6.55
CA LEU A 65 8.69 24.58 6.84
C LEU A 65 8.33 23.40 7.76
N ALA A 66 7.57 23.64 8.82
CA ALA A 66 7.16 22.60 9.77
C ALA A 66 6.35 21.50 9.10
N GLU A 67 5.42 21.90 8.23
CA GLU A 67 4.59 20.99 7.46
C GLU A 67 5.42 20.15 6.47
N ALA A 68 6.29 20.79 5.69
CA ALA A 68 7.14 20.09 4.73
C ALA A 68 8.16 19.17 5.42
N THR A 69 8.75 19.63 6.54
CA THR A 69 9.69 18.82 7.33
C THR A 69 9.05 17.53 7.84
N ARG A 70 7.76 17.56 8.21
CA ARG A 70 7.04 16.38 8.69
C ARG A 70 7.08 15.24 7.68
N LEU A 71 6.77 15.56 6.43
CA LEU A 71 6.72 14.60 5.34
C LEU A 71 8.13 14.05 5.05
N GLU A 72 9.09 14.94 4.81
CA GLU A 72 10.44 14.54 4.39
C GLU A 72 11.18 13.74 5.47
N VAL A 73 11.00 14.04 6.75
CA VAL A 73 11.62 13.27 7.84
C VAL A 73 11.04 11.86 7.91
N PHE A 74 9.71 11.73 7.78
CA PHE A 74 9.08 10.41 7.81
C PHE A 74 9.59 9.55 6.65
N ASP A 75 9.57 10.10 5.43
CA ASP A 75 10.02 9.42 4.21
C ASP A 75 11.50 9.03 4.30
N ALA A 76 12.36 9.95 4.77
CA ALA A 76 13.78 9.68 4.94
C ALA A 76 14.06 8.58 5.98
N VAL A 77 13.34 8.56 7.11
CA VAL A 77 13.49 7.53 8.15
C VAL A 77 12.96 6.18 7.65
N ALA A 78 11.80 6.16 6.99
CA ALA A 78 11.20 4.96 6.43
C ALA A 78 12.11 4.34 5.35
N GLU A 79 12.61 5.13 4.39
CA GLU A 79 13.52 4.61 3.37
C GLU A 79 14.83 4.13 3.98
N ALA A 80 15.37 4.85 4.97
CA ALA A 80 16.58 4.41 5.67
C ALA A 80 16.37 3.07 6.38
N TYR A 81 15.20 2.87 6.99
CA TYR A 81 14.81 1.61 7.60
C TYR A 81 14.76 0.48 6.56
N ASN A 82 14.12 0.71 5.41
CA ASN A 82 14.03 -0.26 4.33
C ASN A 82 15.41 -0.61 3.74
N VAL A 83 16.29 0.37 3.55
CA VAL A 83 17.68 0.14 3.15
C VAL A 83 18.43 -0.70 4.18
N GLY A 84 18.24 -0.42 5.47
CA GLY A 84 18.80 -1.21 6.55
C GLY A 84 18.32 -2.66 6.56
N ALA A 85 17.01 -2.87 6.43
CA ALA A 85 16.40 -4.19 6.34
C ALA A 85 16.91 -5.01 5.15
N ARG A 86 16.99 -4.38 3.95
CA ARG A 86 17.56 -5.01 2.75
C ARG A 86 19.03 -5.39 2.94
N SER A 87 19.80 -4.52 3.57
CA SER A 87 21.21 -4.78 3.88
C SER A 87 21.37 -5.96 4.84
N GLY A 88 20.50 -6.05 5.85
CA GLY A 88 20.45 -7.18 6.79
C GLY A 88 20.15 -8.49 6.07
N LEU A 89 19.08 -8.52 5.26
CA LEU A 89 18.73 -9.69 4.44
C LEU A 89 19.86 -10.12 3.50
N ALA A 90 20.55 -9.16 2.86
CA ALA A 90 21.67 -9.46 1.98
C ALA A 90 22.88 -10.10 2.70
N GLU A 91 23.05 -9.87 4.00
CA GLU A 91 24.11 -10.53 4.79
C GLU A 91 23.72 -11.94 5.23
N LEU A 92 22.43 -12.26 5.23
CA LEU A 92 21.91 -13.57 5.58
C LEU A 92 21.93 -14.56 4.40
N GLY A 93 22.48 -14.19 3.23
CA GLY A 93 22.47 -15.00 2.00
C GLY A 93 23.13 -16.39 2.08
N ALA A 94 23.68 -16.78 3.23
CA ALA A 94 24.13 -18.14 3.54
C ALA A 94 23.00 -19.05 4.13
N LEU A 95 21.83 -18.49 4.45
CA LEU A 95 20.67 -19.23 4.92
C LEU A 95 19.91 -19.89 3.77
N HIS A 96 19.12 -20.93 4.07
CA HIS A 96 18.23 -21.56 3.10
C HIS A 96 17.14 -20.58 2.59
N ASP A 97 16.79 -20.70 1.31
CA ASP A 97 15.82 -19.82 0.63
C ASP A 97 14.46 -19.71 1.34
N ALA A 98 13.99 -20.78 2.00
CA ALA A 98 12.74 -20.79 2.74
C ALA A 98 12.80 -19.90 4.01
N ASP A 99 13.93 -19.89 4.71
CA ASP A 99 14.12 -19.06 5.89
C ASP A 99 14.34 -17.59 5.50
N LEU A 100 15.06 -17.35 4.41
CA LEU A 100 15.21 -16.01 3.82
C LEU A 100 13.87 -15.41 3.40
N ARG A 101 12.98 -16.19 2.78
CA ARG A 101 11.61 -15.74 2.45
C ARG A 101 10.83 -15.39 3.70
N ARG A 102 10.82 -16.25 4.72
CA ARG A 102 10.14 -15.99 6.00
C ARG A 102 10.64 -14.70 6.68
N ILE A 103 11.95 -14.48 6.69
CA ILE A 103 12.57 -13.28 7.28
C ILE A 103 12.33 -12.04 6.39
N ALA A 104 12.29 -12.18 5.07
CA ALA A 104 11.91 -11.09 4.15
C ALA A 104 10.42 -10.72 4.27
N GLU A 105 9.58 -11.70 4.60
CA GLU A 105 8.15 -11.54 4.85
C GLU A 105 7.88 -10.86 6.20
N THR A 106 8.76 -10.97 7.20
CA THR A 106 8.61 -10.22 8.45
C THR A 106 8.52 -8.71 8.18
N THR A 107 7.37 -8.14 8.52
CA THR A 107 7.02 -6.76 8.22
C THR A 107 7.98 -5.78 8.92
N PRO A 108 8.34 -4.63 8.31
CA PRO A 108 9.08 -3.58 8.99
C PRO A 108 8.41 -3.20 10.31
N ASN A 109 9.20 -2.93 11.35
CA ASN A 109 8.69 -2.50 12.65
C ASN A 109 8.23 -1.05 12.55
N THR A 110 6.99 -0.83 12.10
CA THR A 110 6.31 0.48 11.99
C THR A 110 6.48 1.32 13.24
N ARG A 111 6.34 0.71 14.42
CA ARG A 111 6.52 1.42 15.69
C ARG A 111 7.94 1.98 15.85
N ALA A 112 8.95 1.30 15.32
CA ALA A 112 10.32 1.82 15.31
C ALA A 112 10.45 3.01 14.36
N VAL A 113 9.90 2.92 13.14
CA VAL A 113 9.90 4.02 12.16
C VAL A 113 9.15 5.24 12.71
N ASP A 114 7.93 5.05 13.21
CA ASP A 114 7.09 6.10 13.80
C ASP A 114 7.79 6.77 14.98
N ARG A 115 8.37 5.97 15.89
CA ARG A 115 9.12 6.46 17.04
C ARG A 115 10.33 7.29 16.60
N LEU A 116 11.15 6.77 15.70
CA LEU A 116 12.36 7.47 15.21
C LEU A 116 12.02 8.75 14.45
N ALA A 117 10.98 8.71 13.62
CA ALA A 117 10.47 9.88 12.90
C ALA A 117 9.92 10.92 13.89
N ALA A 118 9.09 10.52 14.84
CA ALA A 118 8.53 11.41 15.86
C ALA A 118 9.61 12.03 16.76
N GLU A 119 10.60 11.25 17.21
CA GLU A 119 11.77 11.75 17.95
C GLU A 119 12.53 12.81 17.16
N THR A 120 12.77 12.56 15.88
CA THR A 120 13.48 13.47 14.97
C THR A 120 12.68 14.75 14.72
N LEU A 121 11.37 14.61 14.50
CA LEU A 121 10.46 15.74 14.32
C LEU A 121 10.38 16.61 15.56
N ASN A 122 10.25 16.00 16.74
CA ASN A 122 10.27 16.74 18.00
C ASN A 122 11.58 17.50 18.18
N LEU A 123 12.72 16.88 17.86
CA LEU A 123 14.04 17.51 17.96
C LEU A 123 14.17 18.75 17.06
N VAL A 124 13.68 18.66 15.84
CA VAL A 124 13.83 19.71 14.82
C VAL A 124 12.74 20.79 14.93
N THR A 125 11.50 20.43 15.27
CA THR A 125 10.39 21.39 15.43
C THR A 125 10.48 22.15 16.75
N ALA A 126 11.02 21.57 17.83
CA ALA A 126 11.25 22.28 19.09
C ALA A 126 12.12 23.54 18.90
N THR A 127 13.00 23.52 17.91
CA THR A 127 13.89 24.65 17.58
C THR A 127 13.24 25.73 16.70
N HIS A 128 12.04 25.49 16.13
CA HIS A 128 11.35 26.45 15.24
C HIS A 128 10.94 27.74 15.94
N ARG A 129 10.52 27.66 17.21
CA ARG A 129 10.23 28.87 18.02
C ARG A 129 11.46 29.76 18.14
N GLY A 130 12.64 29.16 18.22
CA GLY A 130 13.92 29.87 18.22
C GLY A 130 14.16 30.64 16.94
N ILE A 131 13.75 30.10 15.78
CA ILE A 131 13.89 30.76 14.47
C ILE A 131 13.20 32.12 14.46
N LEU A 132 11.91 32.16 14.83
CA LEU A 132 11.13 33.41 14.85
C LEU A 132 11.75 34.45 15.76
N ARG A 133 12.17 34.01 16.96
CA ARG A 133 12.86 34.88 17.91
C ARG A 133 14.17 35.42 17.35
N GLY A 134 14.99 34.59 16.71
CA GLY A 134 16.25 35.04 16.14
C GLY A 134 16.09 35.98 14.93
N VAL A 135 15.02 35.80 14.14
CA VAL A 135 14.66 36.74 13.07
C VAL A 135 14.30 38.11 13.66
N GLU A 136 13.44 38.15 14.69
CA GLU A 136 13.07 39.39 15.37
C GLU A 136 14.28 40.06 16.05
N ASP A 137 15.07 39.30 16.82
CA ASP A 137 16.20 39.82 17.57
C ASP A 137 17.31 40.30 16.62
N GLY A 138 17.57 39.56 15.53
CA GLY A 138 18.48 39.98 14.48
C GLY A 138 18.03 41.27 13.78
N TYR A 139 16.75 41.37 13.45
CA TYR A 139 16.18 42.58 12.84
C TYR A 139 16.30 43.81 13.76
N ARG A 140 15.92 43.68 15.04
CA ARG A 140 16.05 44.76 16.04
C ARG A 140 17.50 45.17 16.24
N GLN A 141 18.42 44.21 16.28
CA GLN A 141 19.85 44.50 16.42
C GLN A 141 20.39 45.29 15.21
N VAL A 142 20.03 44.89 13.99
CA VAL A 142 20.44 45.61 12.78
C VAL A 142 19.95 47.07 12.82
N ILE A 143 18.69 47.30 13.22
CA ILE A 143 18.14 48.66 13.37
C ILE A 143 18.93 49.47 14.40
N ALA A 144 19.23 48.89 15.56
CA ALA A 144 19.97 49.56 16.63
C ALA A 144 21.38 49.98 16.19
N GLU A 145 22.11 49.08 15.52
CA GLU A 145 23.48 49.33 15.03
C GLU A 145 23.51 50.43 13.95
N VAL A 146 22.59 50.36 12.98
CA VAL A 146 22.49 51.36 11.89
C VAL A 146 22.10 52.74 12.43
N SER A 147 21.33 52.79 13.51
CA SER A 147 20.90 54.05 14.12
C SER A 147 21.98 54.69 14.99
N ALA A 148 22.78 53.89 15.70
CA ALA A 148 23.79 54.40 16.64
C ALA A 148 25.10 54.83 15.98
N THR A 149 25.63 54.03 15.05
CA THR A 149 26.99 54.21 14.49
C THR A 149 27.20 55.56 13.79
N PRO A 150 26.25 56.06 12.97
CA PRO A 150 26.38 57.36 12.33
C PRO A 150 26.27 58.55 13.30
N LEU A 151 25.55 58.40 14.42
CA LEU A 151 25.44 59.45 15.45
C LEU A 151 26.77 59.63 16.21
N LEU A 152 27.59 58.58 16.25
CA LEU A 152 28.92 58.59 16.87
C LEU A 152 30.01 59.09 15.90
N GLY A 153 29.67 59.42 14.65
CA GLY A 153 30.63 59.88 13.63
C GLY A 153 31.61 58.81 13.15
N ILE A 154 31.37 57.53 13.46
CA ILE A 154 32.29 56.42 13.15
C ILE A 154 32.14 55.95 11.70
N ASP A 155 30.90 55.80 11.23
CA ASP A 155 30.58 55.32 9.88
C ASP A 155 29.44 56.16 9.27
N THR A 156 29.42 56.26 7.94
CA THR A 156 28.21 56.74 7.23
C THR A 156 27.05 55.75 7.39
N ARG A 157 25.80 56.20 7.29
CA ARG A 157 24.61 55.30 7.31
C ARG A 157 24.74 54.12 6.36
N ARG A 158 25.27 54.35 5.16
CA ARG A 158 25.50 53.29 4.15
C ARG A 158 26.52 52.25 4.62
N GLN A 159 27.62 52.68 5.25
CA GLN A 159 28.64 51.79 5.81
C GLN A 159 28.14 51.04 7.05
N ALA A 160 27.37 51.71 7.92
CA ALA A 160 26.76 51.09 9.09
C ALA A 160 25.78 49.98 8.68
N THR A 161 25.02 50.19 7.60
CA THR A 161 24.10 49.19 7.04
C THR A 161 24.82 48.04 6.38
N GLN A 162 25.83 48.30 5.56
CA GLN A 162 26.65 47.21 5.00
C GLN A 162 27.27 46.36 6.12
N SER A 163 27.80 47.00 7.16
CA SER A 163 28.40 46.32 8.31
C SER A 163 27.37 45.51 9.12
N ALA A 164 26.16 46.05 9.32
CA ALA A 164 25.09 45.34 10.00
C ALA A 164 24.58 44.16 9.16
N MET A 165 24.48 44.30 7.83
CA MET A 165 24.12 43.21 6.91
C MET A 165 25.21 42.13 6.86
N ASP A 166 26.49 42.50 6.85
CA ASP A 166 27.61 41.56 6.91
C ASP A 166 27.63 40.78 8.24
N ARG A 167 27.37 41.46 9.37
CA ARG A 167 27.25 40.83 10.69
C ARG A 167 26.03 39.91 10.77
N PHE A 168 24.89 40.33 10.21
CA PHE A 168 23.69 39.52 10.14
C PHE A 168 23.90 38.27 9.27
N ALA A 169 24.54 38.40 8.11
CA ALA A 169 24.89 37.28 7.23
C ALA A 169 25.94 36.33 7.84
N ASP A 170 26.92 36.87 8.58
CA ASP A 170 27.93 36.09 9.31
C ASP A 170 27.34 35.29 10.46
N ARG A 171 26.42 35.91 11.19
CA ARG A 171 25.72 35.27 12.28
C ARG A 171 24.76 34.23 11.72
N GLY A 172 24.06 34.52 10.62
CA GLY A 172 22.95 33.73 10.12
C GLY A 172 21.84 33.57 11.18
N LEU A 173 20.93 32.62 10.94
CA LEU A 173 19.91 32.24 11.94
C LEU A 173 20.45 31.13 12.85
N ARG A 174 21.41 31.51 13.70
CA ARG A 174 22.03 30.63 14.71
C ARG A 174 21.19 30.47 15.98
N THR A 175 19.94 30.06 15.80
CA THR A 175 18.95 29.99 16.89
C THR A 175 18.84 28.62 17.53
N PHE A 176 19.54 27.63 16.96
CA PHE A 176 19.54 26.25 17.40
C PHE A 176 20.66 26.06 18.40
N VAL A 177 20.32 25.91 19.68
CA VAL A 177 21.30 25.66 20.74
C VAL A 177 21.17 24.22 21.19
N ASP A 178 22.25 23.45 21.07
CA ASP A 178 22.26 22.07 21.56
C ASP A 178 22.38 22.01 23.10
N ARG A 179 22.25 20.80 23.68
CA ARG A 179 22.41 20.60 25.14
C ARG A 179 23.79 21.02 25.66
N GLY A 180 24.80 21.07 24.79
CA GLY A 180 26.16 21.52 25.13
C GLY A 180 26.34 23.04 25.01
N GLY A 181 25.29 23.81 24.75
CA GLY A 181 25.33 25.27 24.63
C GLY A 181 25.91 25.78 23.31
N ARG A 182 26.14 24.91 22.32
CA ARG A 182 26.69 25.32 21.02
C ARG A 182 25.58 25.86 20.13
N ALA A 183 25.82 27.01 19.49
CA ALA A 183 24.89 27.61 18.53
C ALA A 183 25.13 27.07 17.11
N TRP A 184 24.08 26.56 16.49
CA TRP A 184 24.07 25.93 15.17
C TRP A 184 23.30 26.75 14.16
N GLN A 185 23.74 26.70 12.89
CA GLN A 185 22.90 27.14 11.78
C GLN A 185 21.74 26.15 11.60
N MET A 186 20.56 26.66 11.25
CA MET A 186 19.35 25.86 11.11
C MET A 186 19.49 24.69 10.13
N THR A 187 20.11 24.96 8.98
CA THR A 187 20.38 23.98 7.92
C THR A 187 21.30 22.87 8.41
N SER A 188 22.43 23.24 9.00
CA SER A 188 23.42 22.28 9.50
C SER A 188 22.88 21.43 10.66
N TYR A 189 22.03 22.00 11.51
CA TYR A 189 21.42 21.26 12.60
C TYR A 189 20.38 20.26 12.08
N ALA A 190 19.49 20.69 11.20
CA ALA A 190 18.47 19.82 10.62
C ALA A 190 19.09 18.66 9.83
N GLU A 191 20.08 18.95 8.98
CA GLU A 191 20.85 17.92 8.25
C GLU A 191 21.50 16.92 9.21
N MET A 192 22.20 17.41 10.24
CA MET A 192 22.84 16.56 11.25
C MET A 192 21.84 15.67 12.00
N ALA A 193 20.72 16.24 12.44
CA ALA A 193 19.68 15.55 13.18
C ALA A 193 19.06 14.43 12.34
N VAL A 194 18.64 14.75 11.11
CA VAL A 194 18.01 13.80 10.20
C VAL A 194 18.98 12.72 9.78
N ARG A 195 20.22 13.08 9.41
CA ARG A 195 21.25 12.09 9.05
C ARG A 195 21.54 11.12 10.20
N THR A 196 21.56 11.63 11.44
CA THR A 196 21.75 10.77 12.61
C THR A 196 20.57 9.82 12.80
N ALA A 197 19.34 10.32 12.57
CA ALA A 197 18.13 9.50 12.64
C ALA A 197 18.07 8.42 11.55
N THR A 198 18.37 8.77 10.29
CA THR A 198 18.39 7.80 9.18
C THR A 198 19.47 6.74 9.38
N GLY A 199 20.66 7.13 9.84
CA GLY A 199 21.72 6.17 10.21
C GLY A 199 21.27 5.21 11.31
N ARG A 200 20.58 5.71 12.35
CA ARG A 200 20.03 4.87 13.42
C ARG A 200 18.93 3.93 12.92
N ALA A 201 18.01 4.43 12.10
CA ALA A 201 16.93 3.65 11.50
C ALA A 201 17.48 2.47 10.68
N ALA A 202 18.49 2.73 9.84
CA ALA A 202 19.11 1.69 9.03
C ALA A 202 19.80 0.61 9.89
N VAL A 203 20.50 1.01 10.95
CA VAL A 203 21.18 0.08 11.86
C VAL A 203 20.17 -0.73 12.69
N GLU A 204 19.08 -0.09 13.15
CA GLU A 204 18.02 -0.76 13.90
C GLU A 204 17.30 -1.81 13.03
N ALA A 205 16.94 -1.46 11.79
CA ALA A 205 16.33 -2.37 10.84
C ALA A 205 17.23 -3.55 10.45
N HIS A 206 18.52 -3.30 10.29
CA HIS A 206 19.51 -4.35 10.06
C HIS A 206 19.60 -5.31 11.25
N GLY A 207 19.71 -4.77 12.47
CA GLY A 207 19.72 -5.57 13.69
C GLY A 207 18.43 -6.38 13.89
N ASP A 208 17.26 -5.84 13.51
CA ASP A 208 15.99 -6.56 13.52
C ASP A 208 16.02 -7.79 12.61
N LYS A 209 16.54 -7.66 11.38
CA LYS A 209 16.66 -8.78 10.44
C LYS A 209 17.67 -9.83 10.92
N LEU A 210 18.79 -9.41 11.49
CA LEU A 210 19.75 -10.34 12.09
C LEU A 210 19.13 -11.11 13.27
N ARG A 211 18.40 -10.41 14.15
CA ARG A 211 17.69 -11.05 15.28
C ARG A 211 16.60 -12.02 14.81
N ALA A 212 15.86 -11.67 13.77
CA ALA A 212 14.88 -12.58 13.16
C ALA A 212 15.52 -13.86 12.59
N ALA A 213 16.79 -13.78 12.19
CA ALA A 213 17.61 -14.93 11.80
C ALA A 213 18.30 -15.66 12.96
N GLY A 214 18.08 -15.25 14.20
CA GLY A 214 18.75 -15.80 15.38
C GLY A 214 20.21 -15.35 15.57
N LEU A 215 20.66 -14.32 14.83
CA LEU A 215 21.98 -13.73 14.98
C LEU A 215 21.93 -12.52 15.92
N ASP A 216 22.76 -12.53 16.96
CA ASP A 216 22.85 -11.44 17.96
C ASP A 216 24.18 -10.68 17.91
N LEU A 217 25.12 -11.09 17.06
CA LEU A 217 26.47 -10.51 17.03
C LEU A 217 26.69 -9.67 15.79
N VAL A 218 27.28 -8.50 15.98
CA VAL A 218 27.72 -7.60 14.91
C VAL A 218 29.18 -7.22 15.09
N ILE A 219 29.86 -6.96 13.98
CA ILE A 219 31.22 -6.43 13.96
C ILE A 219 31.21 -4.99 13.45
N VAL A 220 31.97 -4.12 14.14
CA VAL A 220 32.14 -2.72 13.76
C VAL A 220 33.18 -2.59 12.65
N SER A 221 32.86 -1.83 11.61
CA SER A 221 33.79 -1.54 10.52
C SER A 221 35.05 -0.83 10.99
N ASN A 222 36.16 -1.06 10.31
CA ASN A 222 37.33 -0.19 10.34
C ASN A 222 37.10 0.94 9.31
N ALA A 223 37.05 2.21 9.74
CA ALA A 223 36.78 3.34 8.87
C ALA A 223 37.93 4.37 8.94
N PRO A 224 38.48 4.84 7.80
CA PRO A 224 39.59 5.79 7.83
C PRO A 224 39.20 7.12 8.49
N HIS A 225 40.18 7.75 9.14
CA HIS A 225 40.05 9.02 9.87
C HIS A 225 39.05 8.93 11.04
N GLU A 226 39.15 7.86 11.84
CA GLU A 226 38.22 7.65 12.93
C GLU A 226 38.28 8.76 13.99
N CYS A 227 37.13 9.05 14.59
CA CYS A 227 37.10 9.99 15.69
C CYS A 227 37.55 9.30 17.01
N PRO A 228 38.02 10.07 18.01
CA PRO A 228 38.42 9.50 19.30
C PRO A 228 37.30 8.76 20.05
N LEU A 229 36.02 9.05 19.76
CA LEU A 229 34.88 8.39 20.40
C LEU A 229 34.56 7.02 19.80
N CYS A 230 34.83 6.82 18.51
CA CYS A 230 34.54 5.58 17.81
C CYS A 230 35.71 4.60 17.81
N LYS A 231 36.95 5.12 17.84
CA LYS A 231 38.18 4.32 17.87
C LYS A 231 38.14 3.15 18.84
N PRO A 232 37.61 3.27 20.08
CA PRO A 232 37.57 2.15 21.02
C PRO A 232 36.69 0.97 20.60
N PHE A 233 35.84 1.11 19.57
CA PHE A 233 34.90 0.08 19.14
C PHE A 233 35.23 -0.51 17.76
N GLU A 234 36.17 0.06 17.02
CA GLU A 234 36.53 -0.41 15.69
C GLU A 234 37.07 -1.85 15.70
N GLY A 235 36.61 -2.65 14.73
CA GLY A 235 36.99 -4.06 14.61
C GLY A 235 36.47 -4.97 15.72
N LYS A 236 35.77 -4.42 16.73
CA LYS A 236 35.25 -5.19 17.85
C LYS A 236 33.89 -5.80 17.54
N VAL A 237 33.67 -6.96 18.13
CA VAL A 237 32.36 -7.64 18.10
C VAL A 237 31.50 -7.09 19.23
N LEU A 238 30.28 -6.69 18.91
CA LEU A 238 29.27 -6.20 19.85
C LEU A 238 28.03 -7.10 19.77
N SER A 239 27.30 -7.22 20.88
CA SER A 239 25.98 -7.86 20.85
C SER A 239 24.88 -6.83 20.54
N LEU A 240 23.86 -7.23 19.79
CA LEU A 240 22.70 -6.40 19.48
C LEU A 240 21.82 -6.22 20.72
N ALA A 241 21.69 -7.27 21.55
CA ALA A 241 20.97 -7.25 22.82
C ALA A 241 21.79 -7.88 23.96
N GLY A 242 21.28 -7.76 25.20
CA GLY A 242 21.85 -8.43 26.37
C GLY A 242 22.70 -7.53 27.29
N PRO A 243 23.33 -8.13 28.31
CA PRO A 243 24.04 -7.37 29.35
C PRO A 243 25.22 -6.59 28.76
N GLY A 244 25.49 -5.43 29.33
CA GLY A 244 26.70 -4.67 29.01
C GLY A 244 27.96 -5.36 29.53
N GLY A 245 29.11 -4.86 29.10
CA GLY A 245 30.43 -5.31 29.53
C GLY A 245 31.07 -6.35 28.59
N ALA A 246 32.40 -6.33 28.59
CA ALA A 246 33.19 -7.27 27.81
C ALA A 246 33.06 -8.69 28.38
N ARG A 247 32.81 -9.66 27.50
CA ARG A 247 32.71 -11.08 27.86
C ARG A 247 33.19 -11.98 26.73
N THR A 248 33.72 -13.14 27.09
CA THR A 248 34.00 -14.20 26.13
C THR A 248 32.93 -15.27 26.28
N VAL A 249 32.29 -15.63 25.17
CA VAL A 249 31.22 -16.64 25.14
C VAL A 249 31.57 -17.73 24.14
N GLU A 250 31.19 -18.96 24.47
CA GLU A 250 31.20 -20.09 23.53
C GLU A 250 29.92 -20.03 22.70
N VAL A 251 30.06 -19.82 21.40
CA VAL A 251 28.94 -19.73 20.45
C VAL A 251 29.08 -20.83 19.41
N LYS A 252 27.96 -21.38 18.94
CA LYS A 252 27.98 -22.37 17.86
C LYS A 252 28.61 -21.75 16.61
N HIS A 253 29.43 -22.55 15.91
CA HIS A 253 29.96 -22.17 14.61
C HIS A 253 28.81 -21.93 13.63
N ALA A 254 28.91 -20.89 12.81
CA ALA A 254 27.79 -20.48 11.94
C ALA A 254 27.49 -21.47 10.82
N VAL A 255 28.45 -22.33 10.46
CA VAL A 255 28.37 -23.27 9.31
C VAL A 255 28.69 -24.71 9.69
N GLU A 256 29.29 -24.95 10.86
CA GLU A 256 29.77 -26.28 11.25
C GLU A 256 28.97 -26.78 12.46
N ASP A 257 28.06 -27.72 12.20
CA ASP A 257 27.20 -28.27 13.25
C ASP A 257 28.01 -29.02 14.31
N GLY A 258 27.68 -28.78 15.58
CA GLY A 258 28.35 -29.43 16.73
C GLY A 258 29.68 -28.80 17.14
N HIS A 259 30.20 -27.81 16.41
CA HIS A 259 31.41 -27.08 16.76
C HIS A 259 31.08 -25.76 17.48
N THR A 260 31.80 -25.45 18.56
CA THR A 260 31.73 -24.15 19.25
C THR A 260 33.02 -23.36 19.03
N VAL A 261 32.87 -22.04 18.97
CA VAL A 261 33.98 -21.09 18.87
C VAL A 261 33.88 -20.06 19.99
N GLN A 262 35.03 -19.67 20.53
CA GLN A 262 35.09 -18.59 21.50
C GLN A 262 35.05 -17.25 20.78
N VAL A 263 34.08 -16.42 21.16
CA VAL A 263 33.92 -15.07 20.63
C VAL A 263 34.09 -14.06 21.76
N HIS A 264 34.98 -13.09 21.56
CA HIS A 264 35.15 -11.97 22.48
C HIS A 264 34.19 -10.83 22.11
N ILE A 265 33.18 -10.62 22.95
CA ILE A 265 32.20 -9.55 22.83
C ILE A 265 32.69 -8.37 23.67
N ALA A 266 32.88 -7.20 23.06
CA ALA A 266 33.39 -6.01 23.75
C ALA A 266 32.33 -5.26 24.58
N GLY A 267 31.05 -5.55 24.34
CA GLY A 267 29.90 -4.96 25.01
C GLY A 267 28.65 -5.04 24.12
N SER A 268 27.55 -4.42 24.56
CA SER A 268 26.37 -4.28 23.72
C SER A 268 26.47 -3.04 22.82
N LEU A 269 25.75 -3.05 21.69
CA LEU A 269 25.66 -1.91 20.79
C LEU A 269 25.11 -0.66 21.49
N ASP A 270 24.15 -0.84 22.40
CA ASP A 270 23.57 0.26 23.18
C ASP A 270 24.54 0.84 24.21
N GLU A 271 25.37 0.01 24.86
CA GLU A 271 26.45 0.51 25.73
C GLU A 271 27.47 1.30 24.93
N ALA A 272 27.86 0.79 23.75
CA ALA A 272 28.78 1.50 22.86
C ALA A 272 28.22 2.88 22.48
N ARG A 273 26.92 2.97 22.16
CA ARG A 273 26.23 4.23 21.85
C ARG A 273 26.22 5.20 23.03
N GLN A 274 25.97 4.71 24.25
CA GLN A 274 26.02 5.53 25.46
C GLN A 274 27.43 6.10 25.71
N ARG A 275 28.47 5.36 25.31
CA ARG A 275 29.87 5.78 25.37
C ARG A 275 30.34 6.64 24.19
N GLY A 276 29.46 6.95 23.23
CA GLY A 276 29.73 7.87 22.12
C GLY A 276 29.93 7.22 20.75
N PHE A 277 29.77 5.90 20.61
CA PHE A 277 29.71 5.24 19.30
C PHE A 277 28.46 5.69 18.52
N GLN A 278 28.54 5.75 17.19
CA GLN A 278 27.47 6.26 16.32
C GLN A 278 26.97 7.67 16.71
N HIS A 279 27.88 8.52 17.17
CA HIS A 279 27.62 9.95 17.39
C HIS A 279 27.22 10.64 16.07
N PRO A 280 26.70 11.88 16.12
CA PRO A 280 26.37 12.62 14.90
C PRO A 280 27.57 12.75 13.95
N ASN A 281 27.34 12.49 12.65
CA ASN A 281 28.36 12.41 11.59
C ASN A 281 29.36 11.24 11.69
N CYS A 282 29.13 10.25 12.55
CA CYS A 282 29.86 8.99 12.53
C CYS A 282 29.65 8.27 11.18
N ARG A 283 30.70 7.61 10.68
CA ARG A 283 30.69 6.84 9.42
C ARG A 283 30.86 5.34 9.63
N HIS A 284 31.00 4.88 10.87
CA HIS A 284 31.15 3.45 11.16
C HIS A 284 29.89 2.68 10.74
N SER A 285 30.09 1.60 10.00
CA SER A 285 29.07 0.61 9.70
C SER A 285 29.11 -0.53 10.71
N VAL A 286 27.99 -1.25 10.80
CA VAL A 286 27.92 -2.54 11.47
C VAL A 286 27.56 -3.61 10.44
N ALA A 287 28.12 -4.79 10.60
CA ALA A 287 27.87 -5.96 9.78
C ALA A 287 27.60 -7.17 10.67
N ALA A 288 26.89 -8.17 10.17
CA ALA A 288 26.70 -9.44 10.86
C ALA A 288 28.05 -10.09 11.19
N TYR A 289 28.19 -10.54 12.45
CA TYR A 289 29.30 -11.38 12.85
C TYR A 289 28.83 -12.83 12.91
N LEU A 290 29.31 -13.64 11.97
CA LEU A 290 29.06 -15.08 11.89
C LEU A 290 30.19 -15.81 12.63
N PRO A 291 29.94 -16.44 13.79
CA PRO A 291 30.98 -17.10 14.57
C PRO A 291 31.74 -18.15 13.73
N GLY A 292 33.07 -18.03 13.69
CA GLY A 292 33.97 -18.93 12.97
C GLY A 292 34.10 -18.66 11.46
N VAL A 293 33.18 -17.91 10.86
CA VAL A 293 33.25 -17.49 9.45
C VAL A 293 33.81 -16.07 9.33
N THR A 294 33.28 -15.13 10.10
CA THR A 294 33.69 -13.72 10.05
C THR A 294 35.07 -13.58 10.70
N ARG A 295 36.05 -13.15 9.90
CA ARG A 295 37.38 -12.81 10.39
C ARG A 295 37.44 -11.31 10.71
N PRO A 296 37.68 -10.92 11.97
CA PRO A 296 37.93 -9.52 12.31
C PRO A 296 39.13 -9.01 11.52
N ALA A 297 39.09 -7.74 11.08
CA ALA A 297 40.25 -7.11 10.45
C ALA A 297 41.44 -7.15 11.42
N ALA A 298 42.60 -7.58 10.94
CA ALA A 298 43.74 -7.91 11.79
C ALA A 298 44.37 -6.68 12.49
N GLU A 299 44.24 -5.48 11.92
CA GLU A 299 44.82 -4.25 12.48
C GLU A 299 43.93 -3.03 12.18
N ALA A 300 43.68 -2.21 13.20
CA ALA A 300 43.10 -0.87 13.03
C ALA A 300 44.19 0.03 12.42
N PHE A 301 43.88 0.74 11.34
CA PHE A 301 44.84 1.67 10.73
C PHE A 301 44.79 2.96 11.55
N GLU A 302 45.78 3.19 12.42
CA GLU A 302 45.83 4.43 13.18
C GLU A 302 46.24 5.59 12.25
N ASP A 303 45.28 6.46 11.93
CA ASP A 303 45.53 7.74 11.24
C ASP A 303 44.98 8.92 12.05
N PRO A 304 45.67 9.33 13.13
CA PRO A 304 45.26 10.46 13.97
C PRO A 304 45.24 11.77 13.18
N ASP A 305 46.21 11.94 12.27
CA ASP A 305 46.40 13.15 11.48
C ASP A 305 45.27 13.33 10.46
N GLY A 306 44.71 12.23 9.95
CA GLY A 306 43.59 12.25 9.01
C GLY A 306 42.28 12.81 9.57
N TYR A 307 42.01 12.60 10.87
CA TYR A 307 40.87 13.25 11.53
C TYR A 307 41.07 14.77 11.60
N GLU A 308 42.25 15.23 12.00
CA GLU A 308 42.60 16.66 12.06
C GLU A 308 42.58 17.31 10.68
N ALA A 309 43.13 16.63 9.66
CA ALA A 309 43.10 17.05 8.27
C ALA A 309 41.66 17.20 7.75
N THR A 310 40.79 16.25 8.11
CA THR A 310 39.35 16.35 7.82
C THR A 310 38.73 17.55 8.53
N GLN A 311 39.01 17.80 9.80
CA GLN A 311 38.49 18.97 10.53
C GLN A 311 38.96 20.30 9.93
N ARG A 312 40.23 20.37 9.49
CA ARG A 312 40.80 21.52 8.79
C ARG A 312 40.11 21.76 7.46
N GLN A 313 39.82 20.71 6.69
CA GLN A 313 38.99 20.79 5.48
C GLN A 313 37.61 21.38 5.77
N ARG A 314 36.92 20.90 6.82
CA ARG A 314 35.60 21.45 7.21
C ARG A 314 35.68 22.91 7.65
N ALA A 315 36.77 23.34 8.28
CA ALA A 315 36.98 24.74 8.64
C ALA A 315 37.14 25.64 7.40
N ILE A 316 37.85 25.17 6.38
CA ILE A 316 38.00 25.88 5.10
C ILE A 316 36.65 25.98 4.37
N GLU A 317 35.89 24.89 4.28
CA GLU A 317 34.53 24.89 3.69
C GLU A 317 33.61 25.91 4.38
N ARG A 318 33.61 25.95 5.72
CA ARG A 318 32.85 26.98 6.49
C ARG A 318 33.32 28.39 6.15
N GLY A 319 34.62 28.60 5.97
CA GLY A 319 35.19 29.87 5.53
C GLY A 319 34.69 30.27 4.13
N ILE A 320 34.67 29.34 3.18
CA ILE A 320 34.14 29.59 1.82
C ILE A 320 32.66 30.01 1.90
N ARG A 321 31.82 29.24 2.61
CA ARG A 321 30.39 29.55 2.77
C ARG A 321 30.16 30.92 3.40
N LYS A 322 30.92 31.26 4.45
CA LYS A 322 30.86 32.57 5.11
C LYS A 322 31.01 33.72 4.13
N TYR A 323 32.07 33.71 3.32
CA TYR A 323 32.33 34.81 2.38
C TYR A 323 31.39 34.81 1.17
N LYS A 324 30.86 33.64 0.75
CA LYS A 324 29.80 33.60 -0.26
C LYS A 324 28.48 34.19 0.26
N ASN A 325 28.11 33.91 1.52
CA ASN A 325 26.94 34.52 2.17
C ASN A 325 27.08 36.05 2.24
N ARG A 326 28.27 36.56 2.61
CA ARG A 326 28.55 38.01 2.57
C ARG A 326 28.45 38.61 1.17
N ALA A 327 28.93 37.91 0.14
CA ALA A 327 28.80 38.38 -1.23
C ALA A 327 27.33 38.48 -1.68
N ALA A 328 26.48 37.56 -1.24
CA ALA A 328 25.04 37.60 -1.49
C ALA A 328 24.32 38.69 -0.69
N ALA A 329 24.76 38.98 0.54
CA ALA A 329 24.19 40.02 1.40
C ALA A 329 24.75 41.44 1.15
N ALA A 330 25.65 41.59 0.18
CA ALA A 330 26.28 42.87 -0.12
C ALA A 330 25.29 43.89 -0.70
N THR A 331 25.24 45.07 -0.09
CA THR A 331 24.40 46.21 -0.52
C THR A 331 25.10 47.13 -1.54
N SER A 332 26.41 46.94 -1.78
CA SER A 332 27.17 47.67 -2.78
C SER A 332 28.02 46.76 -3.68
N PRO A 333 28.29 47.17 -4.94
CA PRO A 333 29.19 46.44 -5.84
C PRO A 333 30.62 46.29 -5.30
N GLU A 334 31.13 47.27 -4.55
CA GLU A 334 32.46 47.25 -3.93
C GLU A 334 32.55 46.16 -2.85
N ALA A 335 31.56 46.11 -1.95
CA ALA A 335 31.49 45.11 -0.88
C ALA A 335 31.37 43.70 -1.46
N ARG A 336 30.56 43.54 -2.51
CA ARG A 336 30.42 42.28 -3.24
C ARG A 336 31.76 41.81 -3.82
N ARG A 337 32.49 42.69 -4.53
CA ARG A 337 33.81 42.37 -5.10
C ARG A 337 34.82 41.97 -4.03
N ALA A 338 34.83 42.65 -2.89
CA ALA A 338 35.71 42.33 -1.77
C ALA A 338 35.41 40.94 -1.16
N ALA A 339 34.12 40.61 -1.00
CA ALA A 339 33.69 39.31 -0.51
C ALA A 339 34.04 38.18 -1.51
N GLU A 340 33.81 38.38 -2.81
CA GLU A 340 34.19 37.43 -3.86
C GLU A 340 35.71 37.19 -3.93
N ALA A 341 36.53 38.22 -3.70
CA ALA A 341 37.98 38.07 -3.60
C ALA A 341 38.38 37.15 -2.42
N LYS A 342 37.70 37.27 -1.28
CA LYS A 342 37.90 36.37 -0.13
C LYS A 342 37.45 34.94 -0.44
N VAL A 343 36.35 34.75 -1.16
CA VAL A 343 35.92 33.40 -1.62
C VAL A 343 37.05 32.74 -2.42
N ARG A 344 37.67 33.45 -3.36
CA ARG A 344 38.80 32.93 -4.15
C ARG A 344 40.01 32.57 -3.27
N GLN A 345 40.32 33.38 -2.27
CA GLN A 345 41.40 33.09 -1.29
C GLN A 345 41.13 31.79 -0.52
N TRP A 346 39.91 31.59 -0.02
CA TRP A 346 39.56 30.36 0.70
C TRP A 346 39.49 29.14 -0.22
N GLN A 347 39.02 29.29 -1.45
CA GLN A 347 39.10 28.22 -2.45
C GLN A 347 40.53 27.86 -2.83
N ALA A 348 41.46 28.83 -2.80
CA ALA A 348 42.89 28.55 -2.97
C ALA A 348 43.44 27.77 -1.78
N LYS A 349 43.08 28.14 -0.53
CA LYS A 349 43.41 27.35 0.67
C LYS A 349 42.87 25.92 0.59
N GLN A 350 41.64 25.74 0.10
CA GLN A 350 41.06 24.41 -0.11
C GLN A 350 41.88 23.57 -1.09
N ARG A 351 42.31 24.16 -2.21
CA ARG A 351 43.19 23.46 -3.17
C ARG A 351 44.55 23.11 -2.57
N GLY A 352 45.15 24.02 -1.79
CA GLY A 352 46.40 23.76 -1.08
C GLY A 352 46.28 22.61 -0.08
N HIS A 353 45.24 22.64 0.77
CA HIS A 353 44.98 21.58 1.75
C HIS A 353 44.76 20.21 1.10
N LEU A 354 44.05 20.15 -0.04
CA LEU A 354 43.84 18.90 -0.78
C LEU A 354 45.09 18.41 -1.53
N ALA A 355 46.04 19.31 -1.83
CA ALA A 355 47.33 18.92 -2.39
C ALA A 355 48.27 18.36 -1.30
N GLU A 356 48.17 18.88 -0.07
CA GLU A 356 48.85 18.36 1.11
C GLU A 356 48.28 17.01 1.58
N HIS A 357 46.98 16.75 1.30
CA HIS A 357 46.22 15.58 1.76
C HIS A 357 45.44 14.92 0.60
N PRO A 358 46.10 14.11 -0.26
CA PRO A 358 45.50 13.48 -1.45
C PRO A 358 44.32 12.54 -1.16
N GLU A 359 44.23 12.00 0.06
CA GLU A 359 43.18 11.13 0.56
C GLU A 359 41.84 11.86 0.76
N LEU A 360 41.86 13.19 0.89
CA LEU A 360 40.67 13.99 1.11
C LEU A 360 39.97 14.33 -0.21
N ILE A 361 38.65 14.14 -0.24
CA ILE A 361 37.82 14.45 -1.41
C ILE A 361 37.19 15.83 -1.28
N ARG A 362 37.30 16.65 -2.33
CA ARG A 362 36.60 17.94 -2.42
C ARG A 362 35.14 17.74 -2.76
N ARG A 363 34.24 18.16 -1.87
CA ARG A 363 32.80 18.18 -2.10
C ARG A 363 32.31 19.59 -2.36
N ARG A 364 32.08 19.93 -3.64
CA ARG A 364 31.71 21.29 -4.04
C ARG A 364 30.33 21.68 -3.51
N GLU A 365 29.43 20.71 -3.34
CA GLU A 365 28.11 20.98 -2.75
C GLU A 365 28.26 21.62 -1.37
N ARG A 366 29.25 21.19 -0.56
CA ARG A 366 29.52 21.72 0.79
C ARG A 366 30.08 23.14 0.80
N GLU A 367 30.50 23.69 -0.35
CA GLU A 367 31.07 25.04 -0.43
C GLU A 367 30.04 26.12 -0.84
N GLN A 368 28.82 25.75 -1.23
CA GLN A 368 27.83 26.71 -1.71
C GLN A 368 27.23 27.56 -0.58
N PRO A 369 26.84 28.83 -0.83
CA PRO A 369 25.98 29.55 0.12
C PRO A 369 24.73 28.69 0.29
N GLY A 370 24.30 28.41 1.51
CA GLY A 370 23.20 27.48 1.76
C GLY A 370 23.42 26.03 1.31
N ALA A 371 24.64 25.59 0.98
CA ALA A 371 25.00 24.19 0.71
C ALA A 371 24.21 23.17 1.57
N GLY A 372 23.22 22.45 1.05
CA GLY A 372 22.84 22.26 -0.36
C GLY A 372 22.05 23.39 -1.01
N ASN A 373 22.59 23.88 -2.13
CA ASN A 373 21.87 24.76 -3.04
C ASN A 373 22.06 24.26 -4.47
N LEU A 374 21.27 23.24 -4.81
CA LEU A 374 20.38 23.29 -5.96
C LEU A 374 19.00 22.93 -5.41
N PRO A 375 17.91 23.62 -5.82
CA PRO A 375 16.59 23.06 -5.57
C PRO A 375 16.54 21.69 -6.24
N SER A 376 16.08 20.67 -5.51
CA SER A 376 15.22 19.73 -6.19
C SER A 376 14.04 20.56 -6.69
N THR A 377 13.80 20.55 -8.00
CA THR A 377 12.55 21.03 -8.58
C THR A 377 11.38 20.10 -8.23
N ALA A 378 11.57 19.15 -7.30
CA ALA A 378 10.54 18.24 -6.87
C ALA A 378 9.40 19.04 -6.24
N PRO A 379 8.20 18.98 -6.83
CA PRO A 379 7.02 19.47 -6.15
C PRO A 379 6.89 18.76 -4.80
N ARG A 380 6.29 19.46 -3.83
CA ARG A 380 5.88 18.87 -2.56
C ARG A 380 5.18 17.53 -2.85
N PRO A 381 5.59 16.42 -2.20
CA PRO A 381 4.93 15.13 -2.40
C PRO A 381 3.44 15.33 -2.15
N PRO A 382 2.57 15.00 -3.12
CA PRO A 382 1.15 15.12 -2.90
C PRO A 382 0.71 14.10 -1.84
N GLN A 383 -0.48 14.29 -1.28
CA GLN A 383 -0.98 13.47 -0.18
C GLN A 383 -1.04 11.97 -0.53
N ASP A 384 -1.18 11.66 -1.82
CA ASP A 384 -1.08 10.30 -2.38
C ASP A 384 0.30 9.65 -2.15
N ALA A 385 1.39 10.41 -2.25
CA ALA A 385 2.75 9.93 -1.98
C ALA A 385 2.96 9.62 -0.50
N PHE A 386 2.31 10.38 0.40
CA PHE A 386 2.31 10.11 1.84
C PHE A 386 1.59 8.80 2.17
N GLU A 387 0.40 8.58 1.61
CA GLU A 387 -0.35 7.35 1.85
C GLU A 387 0.37 6.14 1.21
N ALA A 388 1.00 6.31 0.05
CA ALA A 388 1.83 5.26 -0.57
C ALA A 388 3.08 4.92 0.26
N ALA A 389 3.75 5.92 0.85
CA ALA A 389 4.84 5.68 1.78
C ALA A 389 4.36 4.95 3.04
N ARG A 390 3.17 5.29 3.54
CA ARG A 390 2.53 4.65 4.69
C ARG A 390 2.15 3.20 4.42
N VAL A 391 1.72 2.85 3.21
CA VAL A 391 1.50 1.45 2.80
C VAL A 391 2.83 0.67 2.73
N ARG A 392 3.85 1.24 2.09
CA ARG A 392 5.19 0.61 1.96
C ARG A 392 5.86 0.33 3.29
N SER A 393 5.70 1.27 4.23
CA SER A 393 6.31 1.19 5.56
C SER A 393 5.41 0.54 6.61
N GLY A 394 4.11 0.41 6.31
CA GLY A 394 3.05 -0.01 7.23
C GLY A 394 3.10 -1.48 7.61
N ASP A 395 2.59 -1.81 8.80
CA ASP A 395 2.41 -3.15 9.34
C ASP A 395 1.03 -3.72 8.98
N ASP A 396 0.71 -4.91 9.47
CA ASP A 396 -0.58 -5.56 9.18
C ASP A 396 -1.78 -4.80 9.79
N ARG A 397 -1.54 -3.81 10.66
CA ARG A 397 -2.57 -2.94 11.25
C ARG A 397 -2.72 -1.61 10.52
N THR A 398 -1.72 -1.21 9.76
CA THR A 398 -1.71 0.07 9.05
C THR A 398 -2.83 0.15 8.02
N LEU A 399 -3.05 -0.93 7.27
CA LEU A 399 -4.14 -0.98 6.29
C LEU A 399 -5.53 -0.94 6.98
N PRO A 400 -5.81 -1.72 8.04
CA PRO A 400 -7.01 -1.56 8.86
C PRO A 400 -7.28 -0.16 9.43
N GLU A 401 -6.24 0.61 9.73
CA GLU A 401 -6.37 1.96 10.29
C GLU A 401 -6.52 3.05 9.21
N MET A 402 -6.25 2.73 7.95
CA MET A 402 -6.43 3.64 6.83
C MET A 402 -7.89 3.64 6.36
N THR A 403 -8.42 4.81 6.04
CA THR A 403 -9.74 4.91 5.40
C THR A 403 -9.66 4.41 3.96
N ASP A 404 -10.79 4.04 3.37
CA ASP A 404 -10.85 3.63 1.94
C ASP A 404 -10.34 4.75 1.02
N GLU A 405 -10.57 6.01 1.42
CA GLU A 405 -10.06 7.19 0.73
C GLU A 405 -8.51 7.27 0.77
N GLN A 406 -7.91 6.93 1.91
CA GLN A 406 -6.44 6.89 2.08
C GLN A 406 -5.82 5.70 1.34
N LEU A 407 -6.45 4.52 1.40
CA LEU A 407 -6.03 3.34 0.64
C LEU A 407 -6.11 3.62 -0.87
N GLY A 408 -7.20 4.24 -1.32
CA GLY A 408 -7.37 4.68 -2.71
C GLY A 408 -6.32 5.73 -3.13
N ALA A 409 -5.99 6.68 -2.26
CA ALA A 409 -4.95 7.68 -2.52
C ALA A 409 -3.54 7.06 -2.60
N ALA A 410 -3.27 5.97 -1.88
CA ALA A 410 -1.98 5.28 -1.94
C ALA A 410 -1.73 4.56 -3.28
N ILE A 411 -2.78 4.14 -3.98
CA ILE A 411 -2.69 3.39 -5.25
C ILE A 411 -2.32 4.35 -6.40
N ARG A 412 -1.02 4.63 -6.53
CA ARG A 412 -0.46 5.42 -7.64
C ARG A 412 0.45 4.56 -8.52
N PRO A 413 0.35 4.67 -9.87
CA PRO A 413 1.25 3.96 -10.76
C PRO A 413 2.72 4.29 -10.48
N GLY A 414 3.53 3.26 -10.23
CA GLY A 414 4.98 3.37 -10.07
C GLY A 414 5.49 3.76 -8.68
N VAL A 415 4.62 3.86 -7.66
CA VAL A 415 5.04 4.19 -6.28
C VAL A 415 5.03 2.95 -5.37
N LEU A 416 4.01 2.10 -5.50
CA LEU A 416 3.85 0.84 -4.77
C LEU A 416 4.31 -0.33 -5.64
N ASP A 417 4.93 -1.34 -5.03
CA ASP A 417 5.24 -2.59 -5.72
C ASP A 417 4.05 -3.57 -5.71
N GLN A 418 4.20 -4.71 -6.38
CA GLN A 418 3.10 -5.69 -6.46
C GLN A 418 2.71 -6.24 -5.08
N ARG A 419 3.68 -6.40 -4.17
CA ARG A 419 3.44 -6.89 -2.82
C ARG A 419 2.60 -5.88 -2.03
N ASP A 420 2.91 -4.59 -2.14
CA ASP A 420 2.13 -3.52 -1.50
C ASP A 420 0.69 -3.47 -2.01
N LEU A 421 0.50 -3.61 -3.33
CA LEU A 421 -0.81 -3.64 -3.96
C LEU A 421 -1.62 -4.86 -3.54
N ASP A 422 -0.99 -6.02 -3.42
CA ASP A 422 -1.64 -7.26 -2.95
C ASP A 422 -2.06 -7.13 -1.48
N ARG A 423 -1.27 -6.45 -0.64
CA ARG A 423 -1.66 -6.16 0.75
C ARG A 423 -2.88 -5.24 0.83
N ILE A 424 -2.91 -4.16 0.05
CA ILE A 424 -4.10 -3.27 -0.02
C ILE A 424 -5.32 -4.06 -0.47
N ARG A 425 -5.17 -4.94 -1.46
CA ARG A 425 -6.26 -5.79 -1.96
C ARG A 425 -6.76 -6.75 -0.89
N GLY A 426 -5.86 -7.45 -0.19
CA GLY A 426 -6.23 -8.35 0.89
C GLY A 426 -6.98 -7.64 2.02
N GLU A 427 -6.61 -6.40 2.35
CA GLU A 427 -7.36 -5.60 3.31
C GLU A 427 -8.76 -5.21 2.79
N ALA A 428 -8.88 -4.84 1.51
CA ALA A 428 -10.17 -4.55 0.90
C ALA A 428 -11.08 -5.80 0.90
N GLU A 429 -10.55 -6.95 0.49
CA GLU A 429 -11.25 -8.25 0.52
C GLU A 429 -11.71 -8.60 1.94
N ARG A 430 -10.85 -8.41 2.95
CA ARG A 430 -11.19 -8.62 4.36
C ARG A 430 -12.31 -7.69 4.85
N ARG A 431 -12.34 -6.43 4.39
CA ARG A 431 -13.42 -5.48 4.72
C ARG A 431 -14.73 -5.87 4.07
N ASP A 432 -14.70 -6.25 2.80
CA ASP A 432 -15.87 -6.70 2.05
C ASP A 432 -16.45 -7.98 2.65
N GLU A 433 -15.58 -8.93 3.01
CA GLU A 433 -15.95 -10.16 3.72
C GLU A 433 -16.57 -9.85 5.09
N GLN A 434 -16.02 -8.89 5.86
CA GLN A 434 -16.60 -8.48 7.13
C GLN A 434 -17.98 -7.83 6.96
N VAL A 435 -18.15 -6.98 5.95
CA VAL A 435 -19.46 -6.36 5.63
C VAL A 435 -20.47 -7.44 5.23
N LEU A 436 -20.04 -8.44 4.47
CA LEU A 436 -20.86 -9.59 4.10
C LEU A 436 -21.24 -10.42 5.34
N LEU A 437 -20.29 -10.70 6.23
CA LEU A 437 -20.53 -11.40 7.48
C LEU A 437 -21.49 -10.64 8.39
N ASP A 438 -21.39 -9.32 8.50
CA ASP A 438 -22.30 -8.51 9.30
C ASP A 438 -23.73 -8.52 8.69
N ARG A 439 -23.85 -8.66 7.37
CA ARG A 439 -25.12 -8.76 6.65
C ARG A 439 -25.76 -10.15 6.77
N ILE A 440 -24.97 -11.21 6.62
CA ILE A 440 -25.42 -12.62 6.72
C ILE A 440 -25.61 -13.02 8.19
N ARG A 441 -24.81 -12.48 9.11
CA ARG A 441 -24.88 -12.77 10.55
C ARG A 441 -25.08 -11.51 11.39
N PRO A 442 -26.23 -10.82 11.26
CA PRO A 442 -26.51 -9.69 12.12
C PRO A 442 -26.51 -10.13 13.59
N ASN A 443 -25.69 -9.48 14.42
CA ASN A 443 -25.50 -9.84 15.83
C ASN A 443 -24.97 -11.27 16.08
N GLY A 444 -24.26 -11.86 15.10
CA GLY A 444 -23.63 -13.17 15.24
C GLY A 444 -24.57 -14.37 15.03
N LYS A 445 -25.81 -14.16 14.58
CA LYS A 445 -26.75 -15.23 14.20
C LYS A 445 -27.01 -15.20 12.71
N LEU A 446 -26.98 -16.36 12.06
CA LEU A 446 -27.32 -16.49 10.65
C LEU A 446 -28.71 -15.91 10.36
N ALA A 447 -28.81 -15.09 9.32
CA ALA A 447 -30.04 -14.47 8.88
C ALA A 447 -31.15 -15.52 8.69
N ASP A 448 -32.37 -15.15 9.04
CA ASP A 448 -33.53 -16.05 8.91
C ASP A 448 -33.87 -16.30 7.43
N ASN A 449 -33.68 -15.29 6.59
CA ASN A 449 -33.88 -15.37 5.15
C ASN A 449 -32.55 -15.48 4.40
N LEU A 450 -32.17 -16.69 4.00
CA LEU A 450 -30.98 -16.93 3.18
C LEU A 450 -31.20 -16.67 1.69
N ALA A 451 -32.45 -16.49 1.24
CA ALA A 451 -32.80 -16.24 -0.15
C ALA A 451 -32.32 -14.88 -0.67
N GLU A 452 -31.96 -13.96 0.23
CA GLU A 452 -31.42 -12.63 -0.09
C GLU A 452 -29.95 -12.64 -0.52
N PHE A 453 -29.24 -13.74 -0.28
CA PHE A 453 -27.80 -13.89 -0.56
C PHE A 453 -27.56 -14.80 -1.75
N SER A 454 -26.55 -14.48 -2.57
CA SER A 454 -26.16 -15.33 -3.71
C SER A 454 -25.43 -16.59 -3.25
N ASP A 455 -25.32 -17.59 -4.12
CA ASP A 455 -24.57 -18.82 -3.83
C ASP A 455 -23.09 -18.52 -3.54
N ASP A 456 -22.50 -17.55 -4.26
CA ASP A 456 -21.12 -17.11 -4.04
C ASP A 456 -20.95 -16.41 -2.68
N GLU A 457 -21.93 -15.59 -2.29
CA GLU A 457 -21.95 -14.93 -0.97
C GLU A 457 -22.11 -15.94 0.18
N LEU A 458 -22.97 -16.95 0.01
CA LEU A 458 -23.17 -18.02 0.98
C LEU A 458 -21.93 -18.93 1.05
N ALA A 459 -21.30 -19.24 -0.07
CA ALA A 459 -20.08 -20.03 -0.14
C ALA A 459 -18.90 -19.31 0.55
N ALA A 460 -18.74 -18.01 0.33
CA ALA A 460 -17.65 -17.22 0.90
C ALA A 460 -17.63 -17.23 2.43
N VAL A 461 -18.80 -17.27 3.08
CA VAL A 461 -18.89 -17.22 4.55
C VAL A 461 -18.79 -18.58 5.23
N THR A 462 -18.86 -19.70 4.49
CA THR A 462 -18.87 -21.07 5.06
C THR A 462 -17.71 -21.36 6.03
N VAL A 463 -16.54 -20.77 5.78
CA VAL A 463 -15.33 -20.92 6.62
C VAL A 463 -15.51 -20.33 8.04
N HIS A 464 -16.48 -19.44 8.22
CA HIS A 464 -16.74 -18.72 9.48
C HIS A 464 -17.98 -19.23 10.24
N LEU A 465 -18.59 -20.32 9.79
CA LEU A 465 -19.85 -20.85 10.33
C LEU A 465 -19.64 -22.11 11.18
N GLY A 466 -20.51 -22.29 12.18
CA GLY A 466 -20.61 -23.55 12.91
C GLY A 466 -21.46 -24.58 12.16
N ASP A 467 -21.38 -25.84 12.58
CA ASP A 467 -22.04 -26.98 11.91
C ASP A 467 -23.55 -26.75 11.67
N ASP A 468 -24.26 -26.16 12.63
CA ASP A 468 -25.70 -25.89 12.50
C ASP A 468 -26.02 -24.82 11.45
N ASP A 469 -25.21 -23.77 11.38
CA ASP A 469 -25.37 -22.69 10.38
C ASP A 469 -25.00 -23.19 8.98
N MET A 470 -23.97 -24.05 8.90
CA MET A 470 -23.57 -24.74 7.66
C MET A 470 -24.69 -25.63 7.12
N LEU A 471 -25.35 -26.40 7.98
CA LEU A 471 -26.49 -27.25 7.58
C LEU A 471 -27.65 -26.43 7.01
N ARG A 472 -27.91 -25.23 7.56
CA ARG A 472 -28.93 -24.32 7.02
C ARG A 472 -28.56 -23.78 5.63
N ILE A 473 -27.30 -23.40 5.42
CA ILE A 473 -26.82 -22.98 4.10
C ILE A 473 -26.88 -24.14 3.11
N MET A 474 -26.44 -25.34 3.50
CA MET A 474 -26.50 -26.53 2.63
C MET A 474 -27.93 -26.88 2.25
N GLY A 475 -28.88 -26.78 3.19
CA GLY A 475 -30.31 -26.98 2.90
C GLY A 475 -30.88 -25.93 1.94
N GLU A 476 -30.44 -24.67 2.05
CA GLU A 476 -30.80 -23.62 1.10
C GLU A 476 -30.19 -23.86 -0.30
N MET A 477 -28.95 -24.32 -0.38
CA MET A 477 -28.30 -24.66 -1.66
C MET A 477 -28.96 -25.87 -2.33
N ASP A 478 -29.27 -26.92 -1.57
CA ASP A 478 -30.01 -28.10 -2.06
C ASP A 478 -31.39 -27.72 -2.58
N ARG A 479 -32.10 -26.83 -1.87
CA ARG A 479 -33.38 -26.25 -2.34
C ARG A 479 -33.22 -25.54 -3.69
N ARG A 480 -32.18 -24.72 -3.86
CA ARG A 480 -31.90 -24.00 -5.12
C ARG A 480 -31.53 -24.93 -6.26
N ASP A 481 -30.83 -26.03 -5.99
CA ASP A 481 -30.52 -27.05 -7.00
C ASP A 481 -31.79 -27.80 -7.46
N ILE A 482 -32.69 -28.12 -6.53
CA ILE A 482 -34.01 -28.69 -6.85
C ILE A 482 -34.83 -27.70 -7.70
N ASP A 483 -34.83 -26.41 -7.35
CA ASP A 483 -35.50 -25.35 -8.12
C ASP A 483 -34.94 -25.27 -9.55
N ALA A 484 -33.62 -25.29 -9.69
CA ALA A 484 -32.92 -25.20 -10.97
C ALA A 484 -33.14 -26.43 -11.87
N ALA A 485 -33.50 -27.59 -11.30
CA ALA A 485 -33.84 -28.80 -12.03
C ALA A 485 -35.27 -28.79 -12.60
N MET A 486 -36.11 -27.82 -12.22
CA MET A 486 -37.50 -27.76 -12.69
C MET A 486 -37.62 -27.25 -14.13
N PRO A 487 -38.51 -27.85 -14.95
CA PRO A 487 -38.76 -27.40 -16.31
C PRO A 487 -39.18 -25.93 -16.39
N GLY A 488 -38.51 -25.16 -17.24
CA GLY A 488 -38.80 -23.74 -17.47
C GLY A 488 -38.14 -22.78 -16.48
N ILE A 489 -37.38 -23.27 -15.49
CA ILE A 489 -36.59 -22.44 -14.57
C ILE A 489 -35.20 -22.16 -15.15
N ARG A 490 -34.80 -20.89 -15.08
CA ARG A 490 -33.49 -20.42 -15.54
C ARG A 490 -32.45 -20.60 -14.43
N ARG A 491 -31.64 -21.65 -14.53
CA ARG A 491 -30.59 -21.99 -13.53
C ARG A 491 -29.64 -20.84 -13.20
N ASP A 492 -29.32 -20.00 -14.18
CA ASP A 492 -28.43 -18.85 -13.99
C ASP A 492 -29.02 -17.72 -13.12
N LEU A 493 -30.33 -17.71 -12.87
CA LEU A 493 -31.01 -16.70 -12.04
C LEU A 493 -31.29 -17.18 -10.61
N VAL A 494 -31.38 -18.50 -10.39
CA VAL A 494 -31.78 -19.08 -9.09
C VAL A 494 -30.75 -18.79 -8.00
N GLY A 495 -29.46 -18.85 -8.30
CA GLY A 495 -28.36 -18.60 -7.35
C GLY A 495 -28.00 -17.13 -7.11
N MET A 496 -28.70 -16.18 -7.75
CA MET A 496 -28.40 -14.75 -7.65
C MET A 496 -29.08 -14.09 -6.43
N SER A 497 -28.43 -13.10 -5.82
CA SER A 497 -29.07 -12.24 -4.82
C SER A 497 -30.15 -11.36 -5.46
N GLU A 498 -31.09 -10.82 -4.67
CA GLU A 498 -32.06 -9.84 -5.19
C GLU A 498 -31.37 -8.60 -5.81
N ARG A 499 -30.20 -8.24 -5.27
CA ARG A 499 -29.39 -7.12 -5.75
C ARG A 499 -28.77 -7.41 -7.11
N ASP A 500 -28.33 -8.64 -7.33
CA ASP A 500 -27.79 -9.11 -8.61
C ASP A 500 -28.89 -9.24 -9.66
N LEU A 501 -30.05 -9.79 -9.28
CA LEU A 501 -31.25 -9.84 -10.12
C LEU A 501 -31.69 -8.44 -10.53
N ALA A 502 -31.73 -7.48 -9.61
CA ALA A 502 -32.06 -6.09 -9.91
C ALA A 502 -31.03 -5.42 -10.83
N THR A 503 -29.74 -5.75 -10.67
CA THR A 503 -28.66 -5.23 -11.53
C THR A 503 -28.75 -5.83 -12.93
N ARG A 504 -28.97 -7.14 -13.03
CA ARG A 504 -29.16 -7.83 -14.30
C ARG A 504 -30.41 -7.35 -15.03
N ALA A 505 -31.51 -7.10 -14.34
CA ALA A 505 -32.72 -6.52 -14.93
C ALA A 505 -32.50 -5.10 -15.50
N ARG A 506 -31.56 -4.32 -14.93
CA ARG A 506 -31.17 -3.01 -15.47
C ARG A 506 -30.32 -3.15 -16.73
N ASN A 507 -29.37 -4.08 -16.73
CA ASN A 507 -28.34 -4.20 -17.76
C ASN A 507 -28.73 -5.12 -18.93
N VAL A 508 -29.65 -6.05 -18.70
CA VAL A 508 -30.05 -7.12 -19.64
C VAL A 508 -31.59 -7.10 -19.77
N PRO A 509 -32.16 -6.20 -20.60
CA PRO A 509 -33.60 -6.01 -20.70
C PRO A 509 -34.40 -7.26 -21.07
N GLU A 510 -33.81 -8.15 -21.87
CA GLU A 510 -34.38 -9.44 -22.30
C GLU A 510 -34.60 -10.42 -21.14
N ASP A 511 -33.82 -10.30 -20.06
CA ASP A 511 -33.93 -11.17 -18.89
C ASP A 511 -35.04 -10.73 -17.93
N ARG A 512 -35.64 -9.55 -18.11
CA ARG A 512 -36.63 -8.98 -17.16
C ARG A 512 -37.85 -9.86 -16.92
N ALA A 513 -38.34 -10.56 -17.95
CA ALA A 513 -39.50 -11.45 -17.81
C ALA A 513 -39.14 -12.69 -16.97
N ALA A 514 -37.96 -13.28 -17.22
CA ALA A 514 -37.46 -14.42 -16.46
C ALA A 514 -37.12 -14.02 -15.01
N ILE A 515 -36.51 -12.85 -14.81
CA ILE A 515 -36.24 -12.28 -13.48
C ILE A 515 -37.56 -11.97 -12.74
N GLY A 516 -38.56 -11.44 -13.42
CA GLY A 516 -39.89 -11.21 -12.84
C GLY A 516 -40.58 -12.50 -12.41
N ALA A 517 -40.47 -13.56 -13.21
CA ALA A 517 -40.97 -14.89 -12.87
C ALA A 517 -40.23 -15.46 -11.65
N GLU A 518 -38.91 -15.29 -11.58
CA GLU A 518 -38.09 -15.72 -10.44
C GLU A 518 -38.42 -14.96 -9.15
N ILE A 519 -38.60 -13.64 -9.21
CA ILE A 519 -39.02 -12.84 -8.04
C ILE A 519 -40.41 -13.26 -7.56
N HIS A 520 -41.37 -13.47 -8.47
CA HIS A 520 -42.70 -13.94 -8.12
C HIS A 520 -42.66 -15.33 -7.47
N ARG A 521 -41.80 -16.22 -7.98
CA ARG A 521 -41.57 -17.55 -7.43
C ARG A 521 -41.03 -17.49 -6.00
N ARG A 522 -40.01 -16.66 -5.75
CA ARG A 522 -39.42 -16.46 -4.41
C ARG A 522 -40.45 -15.92 -3.40
N ALA A 523 -41.24 -14.92 -3.80
CA ALA A 523 -42.31 -14.37 -2.97
C ALA A 523 -43.40 -15.42 -2.64
N ALA A 524 -43.74 -16.29 -3.59
CA ALA A 524 -44.69 -17.38 -3.38
C ALA A 524 -44.16 -18.45 -2.39
N LEU A 525 -42.86 -18.77 -2.45
CA LEU A 525 -42.22 -19.67 -1.49
C LEU A 525 -42.13 -19.06 -0.09
N GLU A 526 -41.74 -17.80 0.04
CA GLU A 526 -41.68 -17.13 1.34
C GLU A 526 -43.06 -17.07 2.01
N PHE A 527 -44.11 -16.85 1.22
CA PHE A 527 -45.48 -16.79 1.72
C PHE A 527 -46.01 -18.15 2.17
N LEU A 528 -45.70 -19.24 1.45
CA LEU A 528 -46.19 -20.59 1.74
C LEU A 528 -45.30 -21.37 2.71
N LEU A 529 -43.99 -21.16 2.64
CA LEU A 529 -42.93 -21.85 3.37
C LEU A 529 -42.05 -20.86 4.16
N PRO A 530 -42.60 -20.07 5.11
CA PRO A 530 -41.82 -19.13 5.88
C PRO A 530 -40.71 -19.86 6.66
N ALA A 531 -39.47 -19.37 6.52
CA ALA A 531 -38.27 -20.01 7.07
C ALA A 531 -38.11 -21.50 6.66
N GLY A 532 -38.59 -21.86 5.47
CA GLY A 532 -38.47 -23.22 4.90
C GLY A 532 -39.47 -24.24 5.45
N ASN A 533 -40.41 -23.84 6.31
CA ASN A 533 -41.42 -24.73 6.88
C ASN A 533 -42.81 -24.39 6.37
N LEU A 534 -43.62 -25.42 6.05
CA LEU A 534 -44.98 -25.20 5.57
C LEU A 534 -45.81 -24.46 6.61
N ALA A 535 -46.43 -23.35 6.20
CA ALA A 535 -47.25 -22.52 7.05
C ALA A 535 -48.23 -23.33 7.91
N VAL A 536 -48.36 -22.93 9.18
CA VAL A 536 -49.15 -23.67 10.17
C VAL A 536 -50.64 -23.68 9.79
N ASP A 537 -51.15 -22.54 9.34
CA ASP A 537 -52.51 -22.39 8.82
C ASP A 537 -52.48 -22.30 7.30
N LEU A 538 -53.08 -23.28 6.63
CA LEU A 538 -53.13 -23.38 5.17
C LEU A 538 -54.41 -22.79 4.56
N SER A 539 -55.39 -22.44 5.39
CA SER A 539 -56.67 -21.88 4.96
C SER A 539 -56.60 -20.56 4.16
N PRO A 540 -55.59 -19.69 4.31
CA PRO A 540 -55.53 -18.43 3.57
C PRO A 540 -55.01 -18.57 2.12
N PHE A 541 -54.36 -19.68 1.77
CA PHE A 541 -53.71 -19.84 0.46
C PHE A 541 -54.68 -20.32 -0.62
N SER A 542 -54.46 -19.94 -1.88
CA SER A 542 -55.26 -20.47 -3.01
C SER A 542 -54.91 -21.92 -3.31
N ASP A 543 -55.83 -22.65 -3.95
CA ASP A 543 -55.60 -24.05 -4.32
C ASP A 543 -54.44 -24.18 -5.32
N ASP A 544 -54.33 -23.24 -6.27
CA ASP A 544 -53.22 -23.19 -7.22
C ASP A 544 -51.87 -23.06 -6.51
N LEU A 545 -51.78 -22.23 -5.46
CA LEU A 545 -50.56 -22.03 -4.69
C LEU A 545 -50.24 -23.26 -3.82
N LEU A 546 -51.27 -23.87 -3.22
CA LEU A 546 -51.13 -25.10 -2.43
C LEU A 546 -50.65 -26.27 -3.29
N VAL A 547 -51.27 -26.50 -4.45
CA VAL A 547 -50.91 -27.54 -5.42
C VAL A 547 -49.52 -27.29 -6.00
N TRP A 548 -49.18 -26.04 -6.30
CA TRP A 548 -47.84 -25.66 -6.71
C TRP A 548 -46.81 -25.93 -5.60
N GLY A 549 -47.17 -25.65 -4.34
CA GLY A 549 -46.37 -25.86 -3.15
C GLY A 549 -46.04 -27.32 -2.82
N VAL A 550 -46.86 -28.27 -3.27
CA VAL A 550 -46.61 -29.73 -3.10
C VAL A 550 -45.23 -30.12 -3.67
N ARG A 551 -44.77 -29.43 -4.71
CA ARG A 551 -43.46 -29.66 -5.35
C ARG A 551 -42.27 -29.39 -4.42
N TYR A 552 -42.49 -28.62 -3.36
CA TYR A 552 -41.47 -28.18 -2.40
C TYR A 552 -41.73 -28.70 -0.98
N ALA A 553 -42.79 -29.49 -0.79
CA ALA A 553 -43.23 -29.97 0.51
C ALA A 553 -42.57 -31.31 0.86
N SER A 554 -42.20 -31.50 2.13
CA SER A 554 -41.85 -32.83 2.64
C SER A 554 -43.02 -33.81 2.47
N PRO A 555 -42.82 -35.14 2.49
CA PRO A 555 -43.93 -36.10 2.41
C PRO A 555 -45.03 -35.86 3.47
N ALA A 556 -44.64 -35.38 4.65
CA ALA A 556 -45.58 -35.02 5.72
C ALA A 556 -46.32 -33.70 5.43
N ASP A 557 -45.64 -32.71 4.86
CA ASP A 557 -46.24 -31.43 4.48
C ASP A 557 -47.13 -31.56 3.24
N ALA A 558 -46.75 -32.40 2.27
CA ALA A 558 -47.59 -32.75 1.13
C ALA A 558 -48.89 -33.42 1.59
N ALA A 559 -48.84 -34.26 2.62
CA ALA A 559 -50.03 -34.83 3.24
C ALA A 559 -50.89 -33.78 3.96
N ARG A 560 -50.28 -32.76 4.57
CA ARG A 560 -51.02 -31.62 5.18
C ARG A 560 -51.69 -30.74 4.11
N ILE A 561 -51.01 -30.49 3.00
CA ILE A 561 -51.57 -29.78 1.84
C ILE A 561 -52.73 -30.59 1.26
N ALA A 562 -52.56 -31.90 1.05
CA ALA A 562 -53.61 -32.78 0.57
C ALA A 562 -54.83 -32.79 1.51
N ALA A 563 -54.61 -32.88 2.83
CA ALA A 563 -55.67 -32.82 3.83
C ALA A 563 -56.42 -31.48 3.82
N GLU A 564 -55.75 -30.37 3.55
CA GLU A 564 -56.38 -29.05 3.39
C GLU A 564 -57.22 -28.96 2.11
N ILE A 565 -56.71 -29.50 0.98
CA ILE A 565 -57.47 -29.59 -0.27
C ILE A 565 -58.70 -30.49 -0.11
N ASP A 566 -58.56 -31.64 0.54
CA ASP A 566 -59.66 -32.56 0.86
C ASP A 566 -60.68 -31.92 1.81
N ARG A 567 -60.23 -31.03 2.72
CA ARG A 567 -61.12 -30.27 3.61
C ARG A 567 -61.96 -29.25 2.83
N ARG A 568 -61.38 -28.61 1.81
CA ARG A 568 -62.06 -27.64 0.92
C ARG A 568 -62.99 -28.31 -0.08
N TYR A 569 -62.59 -29.49 -0.54
CA TYR A 569 -63.29 -30.32 -1.51
C TYR A 569 -63.57 -31.71 -0.93
N PRO A 570 -64.45 -31.81 0.08
CA PRO A 570 -64.76 -33.08 0.68
C PRO A 570 -65.32 -34.02 -0.38
N ALA A 571 -64.72 -35.21 -0.51
CA ALA A 571 -65.16 -36.22 -1.46
C ALA A 571 -66.67 -36.49 -1.23
N PRO A 572 -67.49 -36.52 -2.30
CA PRO A 572 -68.90 -36.81 -2.15
C PRO A 572 -69.08 -38.16 -1.43
N PRO A 573 -69.97 -38.25 -0.43
CA PRO A 573 -70.17 -39.50 0.27
C PRO A 573 -70.61 -40.57 -0.75
N PRO A 574 -70.09 -41.80 -0.64
CA PRO A 574 -70.48 -42.86 -1.56
C PRO A 574 -72.01 -43.04 -1.50
N PRO A 575 -72.67 -43.29 -2.65
CA PRO A 575 -74.13 -43.39 -2.70
C PRO A 575 -74.63 -44.49 -1.76
N ALA A 576 -75.68 -44.16 -0.99
CA ALA A 576 -76.30 -45.12 -0.06
C ALA A 576 -76.85 -46.33 -0.86
N PRO A 577 -76.61 -47.57 -0.40
CA PRO A 577 -76.92 -48.76 -1.18
C PRO A 577 -78.44 -48.97 -1.23
N ALA A 578 -79.03 -48.75 -2.41
CA ALA A 578 -80.40 -49.13 -2.71
C ALA A 578 -80.41 -50.50 -3.42
N GLY A 579 -80.99 -51.52 -2.76
CA GLY A 579 -81.59 -52.67 -3.42
C GLY A 579 -80.65 -53.66 -4.13
N ALA A 580 -80.28 -54.72 -3.42
CA ALA A 580 -79.42 -55.82 -3.85
C ALA A 580 -79.79 -56.52 -5.18
N ARG A 581 -78.77 -56.76 -6.01
CA ARG A 581 -78.52 -58.03 -6.71
C ARG A 581 -77.03 -58.38 -6.62
N VAL A 582 -76.72 -59.66 -6.37
CA VAL A 582 -75.35 -60.19 -6.28
C VAL A 582 -74.53 -59.92 -7.57
N ALA A 583 -75.22 -59.75 -8.71
CA ALA A 583 -74.60 -59.36 -9.98
C ALA A 583 -74.00 -57.95 -9.94
N ASP A 584 -74.62 -57.00 -9.24
CA ASP A 584 -74.14 -55.61 -9.14
C ASP A 584 -73.01 -55.47 -8.14
N THR A 585 -72.97 -56.34 -7.12
CA THR A 585 -71.85 -56.44 -6.16
C THR A 585 -70.62 -57.09 -6.79
N LEU A 586 -70.81 -58.06 -7.69
CA LEU A 586 -69.74 -58.64 -8.50
C LEU A 586 -69.27 -57.71 -9.61
N ALA A 587 -70.15 -56.93 -10.23
CA ALA A 587 -69.78 -55.91 -11.23
C ALA A 587 -69.01 -54.73 -10.57
N THR A 588 -69.42 -54.29 -9.38
CA THR A 588 -68.70 -53.25 -8.62
C THR A 588 -67.35 -53.76 -8.13
N ARG A 589 -67.25 -55.04 -7.73
CA ARG A 589 -65.99 -55.66 -7.32
C ARG A 589 -65.06 -55.93 -8.50
N ALA A 590 -65.60 -56.33 -9.66
CA ALA A 590 -64.85 -56.47 -10.90
C ALA A 590 -64.35 -55.11 -11.42
N ALA A 591 -65.16 -54.06 -11.34
CA ALA A 591 -64.73 -52.69 -11.70
C ALA A 591 -63.69 -52.12 -10.73
N LEU A 592 -63.77 -52.45 -9.42
CA LEU A 592 -62.72 -52.11 -8.46
C LEU A 592 -61.44 -52.94 -8.69
N ASP A 593 -61.55 -54.23 -9.01
CA ASP A 593 -60.40 -55.09 -9.33
C ASP A 593 -59.76 -54.68 -10.67
N GLU A 594 -60.53 -54.16 -11.63
CA GLU A 594 -60.06 -53.61 -12.91
C GLU A 594 -59.40 -52.23 -12.75
N ALA A 595 -59.95 -51.36 -11.89
CA ALA A 595 -59.35 -50.07 -11.54
C ALA A 595 -58.13 -50.19 -10.60
N MET A 596 -57.97 -51.33 -9.91
CA MET A 596 -56.87 -51.62 -8.98
C MET A 596 -55.90 -52.69 -9.51
N GLN A 597 -55.96 -53.07 -10.79
CA GLN A 597 -54.95 -53.98 -11.33
C GLN A 597 -53.56 -53.30 -11.33
N PRO A 598 -52.50 -53.99 -10.86
CA PRO A 598 -51.15 -53.55 -11.17
C PRO A 598 -50.94 -53.73 -12.68
N VAL A 599 -50.39 -52.71 -13.34
CA VAL A 599 -50.01 -52.75 -14.77
C VAL A 599 -49.25 -54.05 -15.06
N ARG A 600 -49.80 -54.89 -15.95
CA ARG A 600 -49.17 -56.14 -16.42
C ARG A 600 -48.16 -55.81 -17.50
N LEU A 601 -46.97 -56.39 -17.38
CA LEU A 601 -45.77 -56.11 -18.20
C LEU A 601 -45.81 -56.68 -19.65
N ASP A 602 -46.96 -57.15 -20.14
CA ASP A 602 -47.02 -57.99 -21.37
C ASP A 602 -48.05 -57.54 -22.43
N ASP A 603 -48.71 -56.39 -22.30
CA ASP A 603 -49.50 -55.81 -23.41
C ASP A 603 -48.60 -55.03 -24.40
N PRO A 604 -48.91 -55.02 -25.71
CA PRO A 604 -48.09 -54.33 -26.70
C PRO A 604 -48.05 -52.84 -26.38
N PRO A 605 -46.88 -52.18 -26.52
CA PRO A 605 -46.71 -50.81 -26.06
C PRO A 605 -47.66 -49.86 -26.81
N PRO A 606 -48.24 -48.85 -26.12
CA PRO A 606 -48.93 -47.76 -26.78
C PRO A 606 -47.97 -47.00 -27.69
N ALA A 607 -48.47 -46.51 -28.81
CA ALA A 607 -47.71 -46.00 -29.94
C ALA A 607 -47.06 -44.61 -29.72
N ASP A 608 -46.83 -44.19 -28.47
CA ASP A 608 -46.22 -42.90 -28.13
C ASP A 608 -45.11 -43.07 -27.06
N PRO A 609 -43.83 -42.84 -27.40
CA PRO A 609 -42.68 -43.08 -26.52
C PRO A 609 -42.47 -42.10 -25.33
N ASP A 610 -43.29 -41.07 -25.15
CA ASP A 610 -43.00 -39.97 -24.20
C ASP A 610 -43.60 -40.10 -22.78
N GLU A 611 -44.31 -41.17 -22.42
CA GLU A 611 -45.03 -41.22 -21.13
C GLU A 611 -44.48 -42.17 -20.04
N TRP A 612 -43.41 -42.97 -20.24
CA TRP A 612 -43.07 -44.04 -19.27
C TRP A 612 -41.58 -44.33 -18.94
N GLY A 613 -40.61 -43.40 -19.04
CA GLY A 613 -39.22 -43.70 -18.59
C GLY A 613 -38.50 -42.55 -17.87
N ALA A 614 -37.77 -42.73 -16.77
CA ALA A 614 -37.57 -43.87 -15.88
C ALA A 614 -36.86 -43.38 -14.58
N TYR A 615 -37.50 -43.54 -13.42
CA TYR A 615 -36.78 -43.69 -12.15
C TYR A 615 -36.20 -45.11 -12.10
N GLY A 616 -34.87 -45.21 -12.07
CA GLY A 616 -34.13 -46.28 -11.40
C GLY A 616 -34.14 -47.68 -12.01
N ARG A 617 -33.17 -47.96 -12.89
CA ARG A 617 -32.10 -48.98 -12.74
C ARG A 617 -31.45 -49.27 -14.10
N ASP A 618 -30.15 -49.01 -14.19
CA ASP A 618 -29.11 -49.88 -14.76
C ASP A 618 -27.78 -49.11 -14.80
N LEU A 619 -26.95 -49.32 -13.77
CA LEU A 619 -25.52 -48.99 -13.80
C LEU A 619 -24.76 -50.30 -13.84
N GLU A 620 -24.58 -50.85 -15.04
CA GLU A 620 -23.56 -51.84 -15.30
C GLU A 620 -22.17 -51.17 -15.34
N LYS A 621 -21.18 -51.90 -14.79
CA LYS A 621 -19.83 -51.46 -14.46
C LYS A 621 -19.01 -50.98 -15.67
N GLY A 622 -18.53 -49.74 -15.60
CA GLY A 622 -17.47 -49.16 -16.41
C GLY A 622 -16.12 -49.03 -15.68
N PRO A 623 -15.01 -48.75 -16.40
CA PRO A 623 -13.64 -48.98 -15.93
C PRO A 623 -12.98 -47.91 -15.03
N ASP A 624 -13.69 -46.84 -14.63
CA ASP A 624 -13.03 -45.56 -14.29
C ASP A 624 -13.10 -45.17 -12.79
N GLY A 625 -13.85 -45.93 -11.98
CA GLY A 625 -13.92 -45.71 -10.53
C GLY A 625 -14.77 -44.50 -10.05
N THR A 626 -15.40 -43.75 -10.95
CA THR A 626 -16.29 -42.60 -10.66
C THR A 626 -17.71 -43.01 -10.20
N GLU A 627 -17.97 -44.31 -10.04
CA GLU A 627 -19.31 -44.87 -9.91
C GLU A 627 -19.95 -44.73 -8.53
N ARG A 628 -19.15 -44.40 -7.49
CA ARG A 628 -19.66 -44.07 -6.14
C ARG A 628 -19.92 -42.57 -5.92
N MET A 629 -19.54 -41.74 -6.88
CA MET A 629 -19.77 -40.30 -6.84
C MET A 629 -21.20 -40.03 -7.31
N SER A 630 -21.93 -39.23 -6.54
CA SER A 630 -23.22 -38.63 -6.92
C SER A 630 -23.10 -37.83 -8.23
N ALA A 631 -24.22 -37.52 -8.87
CA ALA A 631 -24.23 -36.71 -10.10
C ALA A 631 -23.56 -35.32 -9.90
N VAL A 632 -23.67 -34.77 -8.69
CA VAL A 632 -23.02 -33.52 -8.27
C VAL A 632 -21.51 -33.69 -8.10
N GLU A 633 -21.07 -34.77 -7.46
CA GLU A 633 -19.64 -35.08 -7.31
C GLU A 633 -18.97 -35.39 -8.66
N ARG A 634 -19.67 -36.03 -9.61
CA ARG A 634 -19.16 -36.21 -10.99
C ARG A 634 -19.06 -34.90 -11.75
N TRP A 635 -20.10 -34.08 -11.71
CA TRP A 635 -20.09 -32.78 -12.38
C TRP A 635 -19.00 -31.86 -11.82
N ALA A 636 -18.81 -31.84 -10.49
CA ALA A 636 -17.74 -31.09 -9.84
C ALA A 636 -16.35 -31.64 -10.20
N TYR A 637 -16.18 -32.97 -10.22
CA TYR A 637 -14.92 -33.62 -10.60
C TYR A 637 -14.57 -33.40 -12.08
N GLU A 638 -15.56 -33.47 -12.98
CA GLU A 638 -15.40 -33.17 -14.41
C GLU A 638 -15.08 -31.68 -14.64
N ARG A 639 -15.77 -30.76 -13.96
CA ARG A 639 -15.43 -29.32 -13.97
C ARG A 639 -14.06 -29.03 -13.41
N GLU A 640 -13.65 -29.73 -12.36
CA GLU A 640 -12.35 -29.56 -11.74
C GLU A 640 -11.23 -30.09 -12.66
N LEU A 641 -11.46 -31.19 -13.38
CA LEU A 641 -10.58 -31.71 -14.43
C LEU A 641 -10.49 -30.78 -15.64
N GLU A 642 -11.61 -30.24 -16.13
CA GLU A 642 -11.62 -29.25 -17.22
C GLU A 642 -10.94 -27.93 -16.80
N ALA A 643 -11.22 -27.44 -15.58
CA ALA A 643 -10.57 -26.25 -15.03
C ALA A 643 -9.10 -26.49 -14.72
N ARG A 644 -8.69 -27.72 -14.39
CA ARG A 644 -7.27 -28.09 -14.22
C ARG A 644 -6.57 -28.19 -15.57
N ALA A 645 -7.19 -28.83 -16.57
CA ALA A 645 -6.69 -28.89 -17.93
C ALA A 645 -6.58 -27.50 -18.59
N ALA A 646 -7.54 -26.60 -18.34
CA ALA A 646 -7.50 -25.21 -18.81
C ALA A 646 -6.44 -24.36 -18.07
N ARG A 647 -6.17 -24.66 -16.79
CA ARG A 647 -5.08 -24.04 -16.00
C ARG A 647 -3.68 -24.56 -16.37
N GLU A 648 -3.60 -25.80 -16.87
CA GLU A 648 -2.35 -26.46 -17.27
C GLU A 648 -1.99 -26.23 -18.76
N ALA A 649 -2.87 -25.62 -19.55
CA ALA A 649 -2.66 -25.42 -20.99
C ALA A 649 -1.64 -24.32 -21.36
N TYR A 650 -1.51 -23.27 -20.52
CA TYR A 650 -0.52 -22.19 -20.68
C TYR A 650 -0.06 -21.71 -19.30
N SER A 651 1.25 -21.56 -19.10
CA SER A 651 1.80 -20.98 -17.87
C SER A 651 1.49 -19.49 -17.75
N ARG A 652 1.49 -18.96 -16.52
CA ARG A 652 1.32 -17.52 -16.28
C ARG A 652 2.37 -16.67 -17.00
N GLU A 653 3.59 -17.17 -17.14
CA GLU A 653 4.67 -16.47 -17.84
C GLU A 653 4.39 -16.39 -19.35
N GLU A 654 3.93 -17.48 -19.97
CA GLU A 654 3.54 -17.52 -21.39
C GLU A 654 2.38 -16.57 -21.70
N ILE A 655 1.35 -16.52 -20.83
CA ILE A 655 0.20 -15.60 -21.02
C ILE A 655 0.64 -14.13 -20.95
N HIS A 656 1.56 -13.79 -20.03
CA HIS A 656 2.12 -12.45 -19.92
C HIS A 656 2.99 -12.09 -21.14
N GLU A 657 3.74 -13.04 -21.69
CA GLU A 657 4.53 -12.84 -22.90
C GLU A 657 3.63 -12.60 -24.12
N MET A 658 2.62 -13.44 -24.32
CA MET A 658 1.60 -13.27 -25.36
C MET A 658 0.85 -11.93 -25.25
N TYR A 659 0.55 -11.48 -24.02
CA TYR A 659 -0.10 -10.19 -23.80
C TYR A 659 0.81 -9.01 -24.17
N ARG A 660 2.11 -9.08 -23.84
CA ARG A 660 3.07 -8.04 -24.23
C ARG A 660 3.20 -7.94 -25.74
N GLU A 661 3.24 -9.07 -26.44
CA GLU A 661 3.29 -9.11 -27.89
C GLU A 661 2.00 -8.53 -28.51
N HIS A 662 0.84 -8.89 -27.98
CA HIS A 662 -0.46 -8.35 -28.39
C HIS A 662 -0.51 -6.82 -28.25
N VAL A 663 -0.12 -6.28 -27.08
CA VAL A 663 -0.08 -4.84 -26.83
C VAL A 663 0.89 -4.13 -27.78
N TYR A 664 2.06 -4.73 -28.02
CA TYR A 664 3.05 -4.16 -28.93
C TYR A 664 2.53 -4.05 -30.37
N LEU A 665 1.89 -5.12 -30.88
CA LEU A 665 1.26 -5.11 -32.21
C LEU A 665 0.12 -4.09 -32.30
N GLN A 666 -0.69 -3.97 -31.24
CA GLN A 666 -1.76 -2.99 -31.16
C GLN A 666 -1.23 -1.55 -31.19
N VAL A 667 -0.09 -1.27 -30.53
CA VAL A 667 0.54 0.05 -30.56
C VAL A 667 1.06 0.38 -31.95
N LEU A 668 1.73 -0.55 -32.64
CA LEU A 668 2.21 -0.32 -34.00
C LEU A 668 1.06 0.01 -34.96
N ALA A 669 -0.04 -0.74 -34.88
CA ALA A 669 -1.24 -0.47 -35.67
C ALA A 669 -1.88 0.90 -35.34
N ALA A 670 -1.84 1.31 -34.06
CA ALA A 670 -2.35 2.60 -33.62
C ALA A 670 -1.44 3.77 -34.03
N GLU A 671 -0.12 3.58 -34.06
CA GLU A 671 0.82 4.57 -34.59
C GLU A 671 0.54 4.88 -36.05
N ASP A 672 0.33 3.84 -36.86
CA ASP A 672 -0.02 3.97 -38.27
C ASP A 672 -1.39 4.64 -38.46
N TYR A 673 -2.40 4.22 -37.70
CA TYR A 673 -3.76 4.78 -37.79
C TYR A 673 -3.80 6.26 -37.36
N THR A 674 -3.11 6.62 -36.28
CA THR A 674 -3.11 7.99 -35.71
C THR A 674 -2.02 8.89 -36.28
N ARG A 675 -1.19 8.40 -37.21
CA ARG A 675 -0.01 9.10 -37.76
C ARG A 675 0.93 9.62 -36.66
N GLY A 676 1.08 8.84 -35.58
CA GLY A 676 1.89 9.16 -34.41
C GLY A 676 1.25 10.13 -33.39
N PHE A 677 -0.01 10.53 -33.57
CA PHE A 677 -0.71 11.43 -32.64
C PHE A 677 -1.66 10.70 -31.68
N MET A 678 -1.10 9.86 -30.81
CA MET A 678 -1.87 9.01 -29.87
C MET A 678 -2.38 9.74 -28.60
N LEU A 679 -1.81 10.89 -28.26
CA LEU A 679 -2.13 11.62 -27.02
C LEU A 679 -2.93 12.89 -27.26
N ASN A 680 -3.84 13.22 -26.35
CA ASN A 680 -4.46 14.56 -26.32
C ASN A 680 -3.47 15.65 -25.91
N ARG A 681 -3.86 16.92 -26.12
CA ARG A 681 -2.99 18.08 -25.91
C ARG A 681 -2.45 18.18 -24.47
N LYS A 682 -3.27 17.83 -23.47
CA LYS A 682 -2.92 17.90 -22.05
C LYS A 682 -1.94 16.79 -21.67
N ALA A 683 -2.18 15.55 -22.11
CA ALA A 683 -1.32 14.41 -21.86
C ALA A 683 0.05 14.54 -22.56
N ARG A 684 0.07 15.11 -23.77
CA ARG A 684 1.31 15.41 -24.50
C ARG A 684 2.17 16.47 -23.80
N ALA A 685 1.54 17.53 -23.29
CA ALA A 685 2.26 18.57 -22.52
C ALA A 685 2.80 18.04 -21.17
N ALA A 686 2.17 17.00 -20.61
CA ALA A 686 2.60 16.34 -19.40
C ALA A 686 3.68 15.25 -19.62
N GLY A 687 4.11 15.01 -20.87
CA GLY A 687 5.14 14.02 -21.19
C GLY A 687 4.72 12.58 -20.90
N VAL A 688 3.42 12.28 -20.97
CA VAL A 688 2.90 10.90 -20.79
C VAL A 688 3.42 10.02 -21.92
N ASP A 689 3.86 8.81 -21.60
CA ASP A 689 4.25 7.81 -22.58
C ASP A 689 3.02 7.25 -23.32
N PRO A 690 2.92 7.34 -24.66
CA PRO A 690 1.79 6.79 -25.41
C PRO A 690 1.56 5.29 -25.21
N PHE A 691 2.62 4.50 -25.03
CA PHE A 691 2.54 3.04 -24.82
C PHE A 691 1.76 2.69 -23.54
N SER A 692 1.84 3.56 -22.53
CA SER A 692 1.11 3.39 -21.27
C SER A 692 -0.42 3.45 -21.39
N LEU A 693 -0.96 3.87 -22.54
CA LEU A 693 -2.41 3.89 -22.77
C LEU A 693 -2.99 2.50 -23.11
N PHE A 694 -2.16 1.61 -23.65
CA PHE A 694 -2.58 0.27 -24.13
C PHE A 694 -2.58 -0.77 -23.01
N SER A 695 -2.00 -0.45 -21.86
CA SER A 695 -2.04 -1.26 -20.64
C SER A 695 -2.66 -0.47 -19.48
N GLY A 696 -3.30 -1.13 -18.50
CA GLY A 696 -3.85 -0.47 -17.29
C GLY A 696 -5.36 -0.11 -17.31
N PRO A 697 -5.84 0.82 -16.46
CA PRO A 697 -7.26 1.14 -16.34
C PRO A 697 -7.84 1.94 -17.51
N ALA A 698 -9.02 1.54 -18.01
CA ALA A 698 -9.66 2.17 -19.17
C ALA A 698 -9.89 3.68 -19.00
N HIS A 699 -10.41 4.13 -17.86
CA HIS A 699 -10.70 5.55 -17.64
C HIS A 699 -9.47 6.47 -17.77
N ILE A 700 -8.27 5.97 -17.39
CA ILE A 700 -7.01 6.73 -17.54
C ILE A 700 -6.60 6.78 -19.01
N ALA A 701 -6.74 5.66 -19.71
CA ALA A 701 -6.41 5.55 -21.13
C ALA A 701 -7.29 6.51 -21.97
N TYR A 702 -8.61 6.43 -21.84
CA TYR A 702 -9.56 7.29 -22.58
C TYR A 702 -9.42 8.78 -22.23
N ALA A 703 -9.14 9.13 -20.96
CA ALA A 703 -8.94 10.54 -20.58
C ALA A 703 -7.65 11.17 -21.14
N ARG A 704 -6.69 10.37 -21.63
CA ARG A 704 -5.38 10.82 -22.12
C ARG A 704 -5.17 10.57 -23.61
N ALA A 705 -5.97 9.68 -24.20
CA ALA A 705 -5.98 9.37 -25.63
C ALA A 705 -6.40 10.58 -26.48
N SER A 706 -5.88 10.65 -27.70
CA SER A 706 -6.41 11.52 -28.75
C SER A 706 -7.75 10.98 -29.27
N GLU A 707 -8.54 11.84 -29.93
CA GLU A 707 -9.79 11.41 -30.58
C GLU A 707 -9.55 10.31 -31.63
N ASP A 708 -8.44 10.39 -32.37
CA ASP A 708 -8.08 9.38 -33.37
C ASP A 708 -7.71 8.03 -32.74
N LEU A 709 -7.08 8.04 -31.56
CA LEU A 709 -6.78 6.80 -30.82
C LEU A 709 -8.05 6.16 -30.24
N ILE A 710 -9.00 6.98 -29.79
CA ILE A 710 -10.30 6.49 -29.32
C ILE A 710 -11.05 5.81 -30.48
N ARG A 711 -11.08 6.42 -31.67
CA ARG A 711 -11.67 5.80 -32.87
C ARG A 711 -10.96 4.51 -33.28
N PHE A 712 -9.63 4.46 -33.19
CA PHE A 712 -8.89 3.21 -33.42
C PHE A 712 -9.35 2.06 -32.51
N TRP A 713 -9.59 2.35 -31.23
CA TRP A 713 -10.09 1.35 -30.29
C TRP A 713 -11.55 0.95 -30.52
N GLU A 714 -12.34 1.80 -31.18
CA GLU A 714 -13.74 1.50 -31.51
C GLU A 714 -13.88 0.74 -32.82
N GLU A 715 -13.11 1.12 -33.85
CA GLU A 715 -13.32 0.66 -35.22
C GLU A 715 -12.35 -0.45 -35.66
N VAL A 716 -11.14 -0.49 -35.08
CA VAL A 716 -10.05 -1.33 -35.61
C VAL A 716 -9.62 -2.41 -34.63
N SER A 717 -9.21 -2.02 -33.42
CA SER A 717 -8.67 -2.96 -32.45
C SER A 717 -9.10 -2.58 -31.03
N PRO A 718 -10.11 -3.25 -30.46
CA PRO A 718 -10.56 -2.96 -29.11
C PRO A 718 -9.44 -3.16 -28.09
N ARG A 719 -9.32 -2.20 -27.19
CA ARG A 719 -8.41 -2.31 -26.04
C ARG A 719 -8.86 -3.47 -25.14
N VAL A 720 -7.93 -4.36 -24.82
CA VAL A 720 -8.13 -5.51 -23.90
C VAL A 720 -7.16 -5.44 -22.72
N THR A 721 -7.68 -5.69 -21.52
CA THR A 721 -6.87 -5.83 -20.30
C THR A 721 -6.18 -7.19 -20.27
N LEU A 722 -5.11 -7.34 -19.48
CA LEU A 722 -4.44 -8.64 -19.28
C LEU A 722 -5.43 -9.71 -18.80
N THR A 723 -6.38 -9.32 -17.94
CA THR A 723 -7.45 -10.22 -17.48
C THR A 723 -8.33 -10.65 -18.64
N GLU A 724 -8.87 -9.73 -19.44
CA GLU A 724 -9.71 -10.07 -20.61
C GLU A 724 -8.93 -10.88 -21.66
N PHE A 725 -7.64 -10.60 -21.86
CA PHE A 725 -6.77 -11.37 -22.75
C PHE A 725 -6.52 -12.78 -22.22
N THR A 726 -6.37 -12.94 -20.90
CA THR A 726 -6.28 -14.24 -20.24
C THR A 726 -7.56 -15.05 -20.45
N GLU A 727 -8.74 -14.43 -20.36
CA GLU A 727 -10.02 -15.08 -20.65
C GLU A 727 -10.12 -15.51 -22.13
N GLN A 728 -9.61 -14.72 -23.06
CA GLN A 728 -9.59 -15.05 -24.49
C GLN A 728 -8.68 -16.24 -24.79
N VAL A 729 -7.54 -16.36 -24.09
CA VAL A 729 -6.57 -17.46 -24.27
C VAL A 729 -7.00 -18.73 -23.54
N THR A 730 -7.63 -18.61 -22.37
CA THR A 730 -7.98 -19.76 -21.50
C THR A 730 -9.44 -20.20 -21.61
N GLY A 731 -10.32 -19.37 -22.18
CA GLY A 731 -11.77 -19.64 -22.28
C GLY A 731 -12.54 -19.52 -20.96
N ALA A 732 -11.85 -19.28 -19.83
CA ALA A 732 -12.45 -19.16 -18.50
C ALA A 732 -12.77 -17.70 -18.17
N ARG A 733 -14.04 -17.38 -17.89
CA ARG A 733 -14.45 -16.04 -17.45
C ARG A 733 -14.17 -15.84 -15.95
N THR A 734 -13.86 -14.60 -15.59
CA THR A 734 -13.53 -14.18 -14.23
C THR A 734 -14.31 -12.91 -13.85
N ALA A 735 -14.68 -12.77 -12.58
CA ALA A 735 -15.36 -11.56 -12.08
C ALA A 735 -14.54 -10.27 -12.34
N ALA A 736 -13.21 -10.38 -12.31
CA ALA A 736 -12.30 -9.28 -12.64
C ALA A 736 -12.37 -8.88 -14.13
N GLY A 737 -12.54 -9.84 -15.05
CA GLY A 737 -12.71 -9.57 -16.48
C GLY A 737 -14.08 -8.98 -16.81
N ASP A 738 -15.14 -9.38 -16.10
CA ASP A 738 -16.46 -8.76 -16.21
C ASP A 738 -16.46 -7.31 -15.71
N THR A 739 -15.76 -7.02 -14.61
CA THR A 739 -15.58 -5.66 -14.10
C THR A 739 -14.79 -4.78 -15.09
N ALA A 740 -13.75 -5.34 -15.73
CA ALA A 740 -12.98 -4.64 -16.76
C ALA A 740 -13.82 -4.30 -18.00
N ARG A 741 -14.67 -5.23 -18.46
CA ARG A 741 -15.61 -5.00 -19.57
C ARG A 741 -16.62 -3.90 -19.24
N ALA A 742 -17.24 -3.95 -18.07
CA ALA A 742 -18.20 -2.95 -17.62
C ALA A 742 -17.55 -1.55 -17.54
N ALA A 743 -16.34 -1.45 -16.95
CA ALA A 743 -15.60 -0.20 -16.87
C ALA A 743 -15.20 0.36 -18.25
N ARG A 744 -14.93 -0.51 -19.23
CA ARG A 744 -14.63 -0.11 -20.61
C ARG A 744 -15.89 0.38 -21.33
N GLU A 745 -17.01 -0.32 -21.19
CA GLU A 745 -18.29 0.10 -21.77
C GLU A 745 -18.79 1.42 -21.17
N ASP A 746 -18.65 1.61 -19.86
CA ASP A 746 -18.98 2.87 -19.18
C ASP A 746 -18.15 4.06 -19.67
N GLN A 747 -16.89 3.83 -20.06
CA GLN A 747 -16.05 4.89 -20.64
C GLN A 747 -16.36 5.10 -22.13
N ARG A 748 -16.63 4.03 -22.87
CA ARG A 748 -17.09 4.13 -24.27
C ARG A 748 -18.39 4.93 -24.37
N ASN A 749 -19.29 4.82 -23.40
CA ASN A 749 -20.55 5.57 -23.40
C ASN A 749 -20.39 7.05 -22.99
N LYS A 750 -19.20 7.49 -22.54
CA LYS A 750 -18.94 8.87 -22.05
C LYS A 750 -18.26 9.76 -23.08
N PHE A 751 -17.67 9.18 -24.12
CA PHE A 751 -16.98 9.86 -25.22
C PHE A 751 -17.68 9.54 -26.53
#